data_AF-A0A210PMZ8-F1
#
_entry.id   AF-A0A210PMZ8-F1
#
_cell.length_a   1.000
_cell.length_b   1.000
_cell.length_c   1.000
_cell.angle_alpha   90.00
_cell.angle_beta   90.00
_cell.angle_gamma   90.00
#
_symmetry.space_group_name_H-M   'P 1'
#
loop_
_entity.id
_entity.type
_entity.pdbx_description
1 polymer ?
#
loop_
_entity_poly.entity_id
_entity_poly.type
_entity_poly.pdbx_seq_one_letter_code
_entity_poly.pdbx_strand_id
1 'polypeptide(L)'
;MMKGRLTMLSLCLFLTSAVTFIEAFNPNTGLSDDTATYTHQRITVEAIDRIAADFLLTSNQVTTSQTTEYDFVIKEHFESDSDSYENYKNRAQQFANAVSNVYQSYRTNPDYTVNSERILEAHKIVQDTRLEIASILSSETLTDTAVTLLVEKLGKCLMIIQSFYSNTNWVEMNGRVAYTDFGSLAAQSLMQIASSSDATCRTCDDSRVALNLGSCNDNLVLTDRLTSGYLSGQLHSPKPTANPAHTTGKCSHGGVKDSGRITPAAGGINKETTDWDFSPHAHLHNDASEAAIQATVAFFMDPTTGILTDKVQTTVATLLGLQLKSTPSLAFAIDVSGSMGDDIASVKEVLRAKVNEVKGTERAPGKYVLATFNDPASLTEVTSTTDGDEMIRLIDNLIISGGGDCPEYAISGIRAAIRLSEPNSKIIVATDADAKDSIDTFTAISEANAKTIRIEFLLTGSCTRRRRVAPARYKRNLATFQSIAASTGGTVYQIGSGELSTILNQLLQEDFASSTAVVDYFVQTTSESNSMDVHVDSETTNLVITISGPYSSTHATLSDPTGTVQTFSTEGTTRYYSSNTITMTIQNPTPGTWVLTRLLSRRWEVNVTVSSAIDIDIQLIETDDTGIYYVSNRNPIIGKNYTIAVVVYNLNSSSTSFALNILDEEGTVNYNTPIDLNFGPSKITGYTSIVIPSTSFYVQLSGTDQDGFQFKRTLGTSITPVGVDLFIQPIFGNLAIGTPQNITYTLSNQGSTTETYTVSIVDDKGRILSPTSQQHSVSAGNDTTGIFQLTSTIELEYITYTVSVTTFGSSTVLQSTTYTAMFAGSYCSAFMTSQCSGGNTGSSNCSLSNWSAKAAFSFDVTTFIVTDNVTVSIDGTDRTRLLINGTCCITNFTVNAFPTTGSGCQASQSVVGSVFQSSTDDVSDQEDADVTSAISTNIGLIVGVLVGVAVLIIGATALLKHVTSKQTVVKDDGVIAFNDDKHADISGRTHFDPKTLNPKSLEIMLSPAPPRATTLRINVRSRNQFWNNKPDKLRTVKM
;
A
#
# COMPACT_ATOMS: atom_id res chain seq x y z
N MET A 1 -57.59 -7.47 -51.10
CA MET A 1 -58.24 -7.88 -49.84
C MET A 1 -57.16 -8.51 -48.96
N MET A 2 -56.43 -7.73 -48.16
CA MET A 2 -56.72 -7.16 -46.84
C MET A 2 -56.43 -8.11 -45.66
N LYS A 3 -55.57 -7.61 -44.76
CA LYS A 3 -55.20 -8.04 -43.40
C LYS A 3 -54.09 -9.10 -43.26
N GLY A 4 -52.93 -8.61 -42.80
CA GLY A 4 -51.81 -9.45 -42.34
C GLY A 4 -50.42 -8.80 -42.38
N ARG A 5 -50.29 -7.49 -42.15
CA ARG A 5 -48.99 -6.80 -41.99
C ARG A 5 -49.16 -5.66 -40.98
N LEU A 6 -48.88 -5.93 -39.70
CA LEU A 6 -48.48 -4.92 -38.68
C LEU A 6 -48.14 -5.66 -37.37
N THR A 7 -46.93 -6.23 -37.25
CA THR A 7 -46.27 -6.63 -35.98
C THR A 7 -44.97 -7.40 -36.27
N MET A 8 -43.96 -6.77 -36.87
CA MET A 8 -42.57 -7.27 -36.83
C MET A 8 -41.58 -6.19 -37.26
N LEU A 9 -41.65 -5.01 -36.62
CA LEU A 9 -40.66 -3.95 -36.77
C LEU A 9 -40.77 -2.97 -35.58
N SER A 10 -40.68 -3.50 -34.36
CA SER A 10 -40.58 -2.69 -33.13
C SER A 10 -40.12 -3.54 -31.94
N LEU A 11 -38.98 -4.23 -32.04
CA LEU A 11 -38.30 -4.79 -30.87
C LEU A 11 -36.83 -5.17 -31.17
N CYS A 12 -36.06 -4.25 -31.77
CA CYS A 12 -34.60 -4.36 -31.89
C CYS A 12 -34.00 -2.95 -31.99
N LEU A 13 -34.12 -2.20 -30.90
CA LEU A 13 -33.19 -1.12 -30.57
C LEU A 13 -32.99 -1.24 -29.05
N PHE A 14 -32.01 -2.03 -28.65
CA PHE A 14 -31.39 -1.88 -27.35
C PHE A 14 -30.73 -0.50 -27.36
N LEU A 15 -31.35 0.47 -26.69
CA LEU A 15 -30.70 1.71 -26.28
C LEU A 15 -29.76 1.36 -25.12
N THR A 16 -28.53 0.96 -25.43
CA THR A 16 -27.40 1.17 -24.53
C THR A 16 -26.87 2.57 -24.80
N SER A 17 -27.56 3.59 -24.29
CA SER A 17 -26.93 4.90 -24.09
C SER A 17 -26.05 4.76 -22.84
N ALA A 18 -24.78 4.45 -23.03
CA ALA A 18 -23.77 4.70 -22.01
C ALA A 18 -23.72 6.22 -21.82
N VAL A 19 -24.36 6.70 -20.77
CA VAL A 19 -24.32 8.12 -20.41
C VAL A 19 -23.10 8.30 -19.51
N THR A 20 -22.16 9.11 -19.99
CA THR A 20 -20.92 9.49 -19.30
C THR A 20 -21.22 10.57 -18.27
N PHE A 21 -20.63 10.50 -17.08
CA PHE A 21 -20.79 11.53 -16.04
C PHE A 21 -19.43 11.91 -15.44
N ILE A 22 -19.28 13.18 -15.06
CA ILE A 22 -18.27 13.67 -14.13
C ILE A 22 -19.07 14.04 -12.88
N GLU A 23 -18.66 13.53 -11.71
CA GLU A 23 -19.57 13.41 -10.55
C GLU A 23 -19.01 14.00 -9.23
N ALA A 24 -17.73 14.40 -9.17
CA ALA A 24 -17.11 15.25 -8.13
C ALA A 24 -15.82 15.94 -8.64
N PHE A 25 -15.02 16.59 -7.77
CA PHE A 25 -13.65 17.06 -8.12
C PHE A 25 -12.94 15.99 -8.93
N ASN A 26 -12.49 16.32 -10.14
CA ASN A 26 -11.95 15.30 -11.06
C ASN A 26 -10.83 14.54 -10.34
N PRO A 27 -10.83 13.20 -10.26
CA PRO A 27 -9.68 12.48 -9.73
C PRO A 27 -8.47 12.87 -10.57
N ASN A 28 -7.31 13.09 -9.93
CA ASN A 28 -6.13 13.44 -10.70
C ASN A 28 -5.75 12.26 -11.57
N THR A 29 -5.53 12.58 -12.83
CA THR A 29 -5.29 11.63 -13.89
C THR A 29 -3.80 11.48 -14.13
N GLY A 30 -2.96 12.26 -13.42
CA GLY A 30 -1.55 12.45 -13.76
C GLY A 30 -1.33 13.05 -15.16
N LEU A 31 -2.37 13.21 -15.97
CA LEU A 31 -2.25 13.40 -17.41
C LEU A 31 -2.50 14.83 -17.86
N SER A 32 -2.86 15.74 -16.94
CA SER A 32 -3.04 17.14 -17.27
C SER A 32 -1.86 17.98 -16.76
N ASP A 33 -1.18 18.67 -17.67
CA ASP A 33 -0.38 19.86 -17.38
C ASP A 33 -1.21 21.02 -16.78
N ASP A 34 -2.53 20.82 -16.60
CA ASP A 34 -3.43 21.74 -15.92
C ASP A 34 -3.18 21.75 -14.41
N THR A 35 -2.10 22.44 -14.04
CA THR A 35 -1.78 22.78 -12.66
C THR A 35 -2.81 23.72 -12.02
N ALA A 36 -3.81 24.23 -12.77
CA ALA A 36 -4.86 25.08 -12.22
C ALA A 36 -6.06 24.29 -11.68
N THR A 37 -6.30 23.07 -12.15
CA THR A 37 -7.40 22.22 -11.65
C THR A 37 -6.96 21.40 -10.43
N TYR A 38 -7.66 21.61 -9.32
CA TYR A 38 -7.59 20.82 -8.09
C TYR A 38 -8.46 19.58 -8.18
N THR A 39 -7.88 18.49 -7.69
CA THR A 39 -8.44 17.14 -7.77
C THR A 39 -8.64 16.60 -6.36
N HIS A 40 -9.44 15.55 -6.19
CA HIS A 40 -9.53 14.85 -4.90
C HIS A 40 -8.16 14.46 -4.33
N GLN A 41 -7.25 13.98 -5.20
CA GLN A 41 -5.89 13.64 -4.81
C GLN A 41 -5.11 14.86 -4.34
N ARG A 42 -5.11 15.96 -5.11
CA ARG A 42 -4.35 17.17 -4.75
C ARG A 42 -4.89 17.79 -3.46
N ILE A 43 -6.21 17.90 -3.32
CA ILE A 43 -6.88 18.39 -2.11
C ILE A 43 -6.46 17.54 -0.91
N THR A 44 -6.47 16.21 -1.06
CA THR A 44 -6.11 15.29 0.03
C THR A 44 -4.64 15.38 0.40
N VAL A 45 -3.71 15.32 -0.57
CA VAL A 45 -2.27 15.41 -0.30
C VAL A 45 -1.91 16.76 0.33
N GLU A 46 -2.43 17.86 -0.21
CA GLU A 46 -2.17 19.19 0.34
C GLU A 46 -2.74 19.34 1.75
N ALA A 47 -3.94 18.80 2.03
CA ALA A 47 -4.48 18.81 3.38
C ALA A 47 -3.66 17.96 4.35
N ILE A 48 -3.17 16.77 3.94
CA ILE A 48 -2.29 15.93 4.76
C ILE A 48 -0.94 16.62 5.03
N ASP A 49 -0.38 17.31 4.05
CA ASP A 49 0.83 18.13 4.23
C ASP A 49 0.58 19.25 5.27
N ARG A 50 -0.56 19.97 5.19
CA ARG A 50 -0.94 20.99 6.19
C ARG A 50 -1.15 20.39 7.59
N ILE A 51 -1.83 19.24 7.69
CA ILE A 51 -2.08 18.52 8.96
C ILE A 51 -0.75 18.08 9.60
N ALA A 52 0.16 17.52 8.80
CA ALA A 52 1.46 17.07 9.28
C ALA A 52 2.31 18.24 9.80
N ALA A 53 2.41 19.33 9.05
CA ALA A 53 3.15 20.51 9.48
C ALA A 53 2.58 21.11 10.78
N ASP A 54 1.26 21.24 10.88
CA ASP A 54 0.60 21.72 12.11
C ASP A 54 0.87 20.79 13.30
N PHE A 55 0.81 19.47 13.11
CA PHE A 55 1.17 18.50 14.14
C PHE A 55 2.63 18.64 14.59
N LEU A 56 3.58 18.76 13.66
CA LEU A 56 5.01 18.86 13.96
C LEU A 56 5.35 20.14 14.74
N LEU A 57 4.75 21.27 14.36
CA LEU A 57 4.90 22.55 15.05
C LEU A 57 4.30 22.49 16.47
N THR A 58 3.10 21.94 16.62
CA THR A 58 2.40 21.89 17.92
C THR A 58 2.99 20.85 18.88
N SER A 59 3.64 19.81 18.37
CA SER A 59 4.30 18.78 19.17
C SER A 59 5.76 19.09 19.53
N ASN A 60 6.27 20.27 19.18
CA ASN A 60 7.68 20.68 19.36
C ASN A 60 8.71 19.70 18.75
N GLN A 61 8.33 18.96 17.72
CA GLN A 61 9.26 18.10 16.97
C GLN A 61 10.20 18.93 16.07
N VAL A 62 9.84 20.19 15.82
CA VAL A 62 10.54 21.14 14.96
C VAL A 62 10.66 22.49 15.68
N THR A 63 11.76 23.23 15.50
CA THR A 63 12.07 24.44 16.31
C THR A 63 12.04 25.76 15.54
N THR A 64 11.60 25.78 14.28
CA THR A 64 11.82 26.95 13.41
C THR A 64 11.01 28.19 13.74
N SER A 65 11.70 29.34 13.61
CA SER A 65 11.23 30.67 13.97
C SER A 65 10.92 31.58 12.77
N GLN A 66 10.86 31.08 11.52
CA GLN A 66 10.81 31.98 10.35
C GLN A 66 9.93 31.61 9.13
N THR A 67 9.23 30.47 9.05
CA THR A 67 8.26 30.26 7.95
C THR A 67 7.02 29.47 8.37
N THR A 68 5.87 29.72 7.73
CA THR A 68 4.62 28.95 7.86
C THR A 68 4.40 28.02 6.67
N GLU A 69 5.44 27.77 5.85
CA GLU A 69 5.31 26.90 4.68
C GLU A 69 5.42 25.44 5.11
N TYR A 70 4.33 24.69 4.93
CA TYR A 70 4.20 23.31 5.40
C TYR A 70 5.27 22.37 4.85
N ASP A 71 5.68 22.54 3.59
CA ASP A 71 6.72 21.72 2.94
C ASP A 71 8.08 21.86 3.65
N PHE A 72 8.40 23.07 4.13
CA PHE A 72 9.64 23.31 4.84
C PHE A 72 9.64 22.62 6.22
N VAL A 73 8.54 22.73 6.97
CA VAL A 73 8.40 22.09 8.30
C VAL A 73 8.53 20.58 8.19
N ILE A 74 7.88 19.97 7.20
CA ILE A 74 7.96 18.52 6.98
C ILE A 74 9.39 18.12 6.62
N LYS A 75 10.04 18.85 5.71
CA LYS A 75 11.44 18.56 5.33
C LYS A 75 12.40 18.71 6.51
N GLU A 76 12.19 19.69 7.39
CA GLU A 76 13.00 19.86 8.59
C GLU A 76 12.87 18.67 9.54
N HIS A 77 11.65 18.12 9.72
CA HIS A 77 11.44 16.94 10.57
C HIS A 77 12.24 15.71 10.09
N PHE A 78 12.34 15.50 8.78
CA PHE A 78 13.08 14.37 8.23
C PHE A 78 14.56 14.64 8.00
N GLU A 79 15.01 15.89 8.02
CA GLU A 79 16.39 16.32 7.72
C GLU A 79 16.98 15.61 6.48
N SER A 80 17.97 14.73 6.66
CA SER A 80 18.60 13.94 5.61
C SER A 80 18.01 12.52 5.44
N ASP A 81 17.00 12.13 6.21
CA ASP A 81 16.31 10.83 6.12
C ASP A 81 15.29 10.82 4.97
N SER A 82 15.82 10.73 3.75
CA SER A 82 15.02 10.70 2.51
C SER A 82 14.04 9.53 2.44
N ASP A 83 14.38 8.39 3.04
CA ASP A 83 13.54 7.19 3.02
C ASP A 83 12.28 7.38 3.86
N SER A 84 12.40 7.97 5.05
CA SER A 84 11.24 8.28 5.89
C SER A 84 10.39 9.40 5.34
N TYR A 85 11.03 10.42 4.76
CA TYR A 85 10.31 11.45 4.02
C TYR A 85 9.51 10.83 2.87
N GLU A 86 10.07 9.87 2.15
CA GLU A 86 9.35 9.18 1.08
C GLU A 86 8.22 8.29 1.62
N ASN A 87 8.44 7.57 2.72
CA ASN A 87 7.38 6.81 3.40
C ASN A 87 6.21 7.73 3.80
N TYR A 88 6.50 8.93 4.27
CA TYR A 88 5.49 9.95 4.53
C TYR A 88 4.74 10.37 3.27
N LYS A 89 5.44 10.70 2.16
CA LYS A 89 4.78 11.06 0.89
C LYS A 89 3.94 9.89 0.34
N ASN A 90 4.41 8.65 0.51
CA ASN A 90 3.67 7.45 0.17
C ASN A 90 2.42 7.28 1.04
N ARG A 91 2.49 7.58 2.34
CA ARG A 91 1.31 7.59 3.21
C ARG A 91 0.30 8.65 2.78
N ALA A 92 0.74 9.87 2.46
CA ALA A 92 -0.16 10.90 1.91
C ALA A 92 -0.82 10.44 0.59
N GLN A 93 -0.08 9.71 -0.25
CA GLN A 93 -0.62 9.10 -1.46
C GLN A 93 -1.63 7.98 -1.15
N GLN A 94 -1.43 7.17 -0.11
CA GLN A 94 -2.39 6.15 0.32
C GLN A 94 -3.74 6.79 0.71
N PHE A 95 -3.73 7.93 1.41
CA PHE A 95 -4.94 8.70 1.69
C PHE A 95 -5.64 9.14 0.40
N ALA A 96 -4.90 9.71 -0.55
CA ALA A 96 -5.47 10.11 -1.83
C ALA A 96 -6.02 8.94 -2.64
N ASN A 97 -5.32 7.80 -2.65
CA ASN A 97 -5.78 6.58 -3.31
C ASN A 97 -7.07 6.05 -2.67
N ALA A 98 -7.18 6.09 -1.34
CA ALA A 98 -8.40 5.71 -0.63
C ALA A 98 -9.60 6.59 -1.05
N VAL A 99 -9.41 7.91 -1.15
CA VAL A 99 -10.44 8.84 -1.67
C VAL A 99 -10.82 8.48 -3.11
N SER A 100 -9.84 8.22 -3.97
CA SER A 100 -10.05 7.85 -5.37
C SER A 100 -10.82 6.52 -5.51
N ASN A 101 -10.52 5.53 -4.67
CA ASN A 101 -11.21 4.24 -4.67
C ASN A 101 -12.69 4.38 -4.28
N VAL A 102 -12.99 5.24 -3.29
CA VAL A 102 -14.37 5.56 -2.93
C VAL A 102 -15.06 6.26 -4.09
N TYR A 103 -14.43 7.25 -4.72
CA TYR A 103 -14.99 7.89 -5.90
C TYR A 103 -15.32 6.87 -7.01
N GLN A 104 -14.37 6.01 -7.38
CA GLN A 104 -14.57 4.99 -8.41
C GLN A 104 -15.78 4.10 -8.14
N SER A 105 -15.96 3.74 -6.87
CA SER A 105 -17.02 2.82 -6.45
C SER A 105 -18.40 3.50 -6.28
N TYR A 106 -18.43 4.80 -5.93
CA TYR A 106 -19.66 5.53 -5.54
C TYR A 106 -20.03 6.72 -6.42
N ARG A 107 -19.29 7.00 -7.48
CA ARG A 107 -19.52 8.20 -8.31
C ARG A 107 -20.97 8.35 -8.79
N THR A 108 -21.68 7.25 -9.07
CA THR A 108 -23.10 7.29 -9.48
C THR A 108 -24.10 7.36 -8.33
N ASN A 109 -23.64 7.29 -7.07
CA ASN A 109 -24.47 7.34 -5.88
C ASN A 109 -24.51 8.78 -5.31
N PRO A 110 -25.68 9.44 -5.32
CA PRO A 110 -25.81 10.81 -4.84
C PRO A 110 -25.54 10.98 -3.35
N ASP A 111 -25.64 9.92 -2.54
CA ASP A 111 -25.35 9.97 -1.10
C ASP A 111 -23.86 10.19 -0.83
N TYR A 112 -23.00 9.87 -1.80
CA TYR A 112 -21.54 10.04 -1.70
C TYR A 112 -21.06 11.28 -2.46
N THR A 113 -21.61 11.52 -3.64
CA THR A 113 -21.27 12.71 -4.44
C THR A 113 -21.99 13.98 -3.98
N VAL A 114 -22.89 13.89 -2.99
CA VAL A 114 -23.62 15.02 -2.41
C VAL A 114 -24.52 15.72 -3.45
N ASN A 115 -24.86 15.02 -4.52
CA ASN A 115 -25.74 15.48 -5.58
C ASN A 115 -27.22 15.29 -5.19
N SER A 116 -28.13 15.84 -6.00
CA SER A 116 -29.56 15.56 -5.95
C SER A 116 -30.23 15.82 -4.59
N GLU A 117 -29.77 16.85 -3.87
CA GLU A 117 -30.21 17.26 -2.53
C GLU A 117 -30.01 16.21 -1.42
N ARG A 118 -29.15 15.21 -1.66
CA ARG A 118 -28.81 14.14 -0.69
C ARG A 118 -27.78 14.55 0.36
N ILE A 119 -27.83 15.82 0.77
CA ILE A 119 -26.88 16.46 1.70
C ILE A 119 -27.02 15.87 3.11
N LEU A 120 -28.25 15.61 3.56
CA LEU A 120 -28.51 15.03 4.88
C LEU A 120 -28.04 13.57 4.97
N GLU A 121 -28.25 12.81 3.90
CA GLU A 121 -27.80 11.42 3.81
C GLU A 121 -26.28 11.35 3.80
N ALA A 122 -25.61 12.18 2.99
CA ALA A 122 -24.16 12.31 2.98
C ALA A 122 -23.60 12.69 4.37
N HIS A 123 -24.22 13.65 5.05
CA HIS A 123 -23.86 14.06 6.41
C HIS A 123 -23.89 12.90 7.41
N LYS A 124 -24.96 12.08 7.37
CA LYS A 124 -25.11 10.91 8.24
C LYS A 124 -24.06 9.84 7.94
N ILE A 125 -23.76 9.58 6.66
CA ILE A 125 -22.72 8.64 6.27
C ILE A 125 -21.36 9.04 6.85
N VAL A 126 -21.03 10.34 6.82
CA VAL A 126 -19.77 10.84 7.43
C VAL A 126 -19.79 10.67 8.94
N GLN A 127 -20.89 10.99 9.64
CA GLN A 127 -21.01 10.80 11.08
C GLN A 127 -20.86 9.33 11.51
N ASP A 128 -21.57 8.41 10.86
CA ASP A 128 -21.50 6.98 11.15
C ASP A 128 -20.07 6.45 10.93
N THR A 129 -19.44 6.85 9.82
CA THR A 129 -18.07 6.45 9.51
C THR A 129 -17.06 7.05 10.51
N ARG A 130 -17.31 8.26 11.05
CA ARG A 130 -16.49 8.83 12.12
C ARG A 130 -16.59 8.05 13.42
N LEU A 131 -17.75 7.49 13.76
CA LEU A 131 -17.89 6.62 14.92
C LEU A 131 -17.12 5.30 14.74
N GLU A 132 -17.13 4.74 13.52
CA GLU A 132 -16.29 3.57 13.18
C GLU A 132 -14.79 3.91 13.34
N ILE A 133 -14.35 5.06 12.84
CA ILE A 133 -12.97 5.56 13.00
C ILE A 133 -12.60 5.72 14.47
N ALA A 134 -13.47 6.32 15.29
CA ALA A 134 -13.21 6.52 16.71
C ALA A 134 -13.03 5.19 17.45
N SER A 135 -13.79 4.16 17.07
CA SER A 135 -13.64 2.80 17.59
C SER A 135 -12.25 2.21 17.26
N ILE A 136 -11.79 2.33 16.01
CA ILE A 136 -10.44 1.85 15.60
C ILE A 136 -9.35 2.60 16.39
N LEU A 137 -9.50 3.92 16.52
CA LEU A 137 -8.57 4.79 17.25
C LEU A 137 -8.65 4.66 18.77
N SER A 138 -9.52 3.81 19.32
CA SER A 138 -9.58 3.54 20.77
C SER A 138 -8.50 2.55 21.24
N SER A 139 -7.88 1.82 20.30
CA SER A 139 -6.71 0.97 20.58
C SER A 139 -5.48 1.83 20.94
N GLU A 140 -4.76 1.46 22.01
CA GLU A 140 -3.51 2.14 22.42
C GLU A 140 -2.41 2.04 21.35
N THR A 141 -2.44 1.00 20.51
CA THR A 141 -1.47 0.82 19.42
C THR A 141 -2.19 0.52 18.10
N LEU A 142 -1.78 1.22 17.03
CA LEU A 142 -2.27 0.96 15.69
C LEU A 142 -1.34 -0.06 15.03
N THR A 143 -1.88 -1.23 14.68
CA THR A 143 -1.21 -2.20 13.81
C THR A 143 -1.29 -1.74 12.36
N ASP A 144 -0.42 -2.25 11.48
CA ASP A 144 -0.45 -1.89 10.05
C ASP A 144 -1.82 -2.18 9.42
N THR A 145 -2.44 -3.32 9.77
CA THR A 145 -3.80 -3.64 9.32
C THR A 145 -4.84 -2.62 9.79
N ALA A 146 -4.73 -2.16 11.04
CA ALA A 146 -5.63 -1.13 11.57
C ALA A 146 -5.41 0.22 10.87
N VAL A 147 -4.16 0.56 10.54
CA VAL A 147 -3.84 1.77 9.77
C VAL A 147 -4.43 1.71 8.36
N THR A 148 -4.26 0.61 7.64
CA THR A 148 -4.84 0.44 6.29
C THR A 148 -6.35 0.62 6.31
N LEU A 149 -7.03 -0.07 7.23
CA LEU A 149 -8.47 0.05 7.42
C LEU A 149 -8.89 1.49 7.77
N LEU A 150 -8.15 2.14 8.66
CA LEU A 150 -8.41 3.51 9.06
C LEU A 150 -8.28 4.46 7.86
N VAL A 151 -7.25 4.31 7.03
CA VAL A 151 -7.06 5.08 5.80
C VAL A 151 -8.22 4.86 4.81
N GLU A 152 -8.74 3.64 4.67
CA GLU A 152 -9.93 3.36 3.84
C GLU A 152 -11.17 4.10 4.34
N LYS A 153 -11.44 4.04 5.65
CA LYS A 153 -12.58 4.74 6.27
C LYS A 153 -12.43 6.26 6.17
N LEU A 154 -11.21 6.76 6.31
CA LEU A 154 -10.88 8.17 6.12
C LEU A 154 -11.13 8.58 4.67
N GLY A 155 -10.67 7.80 3.69
CA GLY A 155 -10.94 8.03 2.27
C GLY A 155 -12.43 8.19 1.96
N LYS A 156 -13.29 7.39 2.61
CA LYS A 156 -14.75 7.51 2.52
C LYS A 156 -15.27 8.85 3.03
N CYS A 157 -14.89 9.25 4.23
CA CYS A 157 -15.29 10.56 4.78
C CYS A 157 -14.80 11.71 3.91
N LEU A 158 -13.52 11.68 3.51
CA LEU A 158 -12.88 12.75 2.77
C LEU A 158 -13.47 12.92 1.37
N MET A 159 -13.77 11.83 0.66
CA MET A 159 -14.45 11.90 -0.64
C MET A 159 -15.78 12.66 -0.55
N ILE A 160 -16.60 12.35 0.45
CA ILE A 160 -17.91 12.97 0.66
C ILE A 160 -17.78 14.44 1.09
N ILE A 161 -16.89 14.72 2.06
CA ILE A 161 -16.61 16.08 2.55
C ILE A 161 -16.11 16.97 1.42
N GLN A 162 -15.21 16.47 0.57
CA GLN A 162 -14.68 17.24 -0.54
C GLN A 162 -15.77 17.46 -1.61
N SER A 163 -16.56 16.42 -1.96
CA SER A 163 -17.66 16.52 -2.94
C SER A 163 -18.74 17.54 -2.53
N PHE A 164 -18.95 17.76 -1.23
CA PHE A 164 -19.87 18.80 -0.74
C PHE A 164 -19.55 20.18 -1.32
N TYR A 165 -18.27 20.56 -1.43
CA TYR A 165 -17.88 21.90 -1.89
C TYR A 165 -17.97 22.07 -3.40
N SER A 166 -17.81 21.00 -4.18
CA SER A 166 -17.94 21.07 -5.64
C SER A 166 -19.41 21.05 -6.09
N ASN A 167 -20.28 20.37 -5.34
CA ASN A 167 -21.61 19.98 -5.81
C ASN A 167 -22.77 20.70 -5.12
N THR A 168 -22.51 21.43 -4.03
CA THR A 168 -23.51 22.25 -3.32
C THR A 168 -23.33 23.75 -3.58
N ASN A 169 -24.25 24.57 -3.06
CA ASN A 169 -24.17 26.04 -3.11
C ASN A 169 -23.33 26.67 -1.97
N TRP A 170 -22.58 25.89 -1.18
CA TRP A 170 -21.89 26.42 0.00
C TRP A 170 -20.88 27.53 -0.35
N VAL A 171 -20.11 27.31 -1.41
CA VAL A 171 -19.02 28.20 -1.85
C VAL A 171 -19.57 29.52 -2.38
N GLU A 172 -20.72 29.49 -3.03
CA GLU A 172 -21.45 30.67 -3.49
C GLU A 172 -21.90 31.55 -2.33
N MET A 173 -22.24 30.94 -1.19
CA MET A 173 -22.69 31.66 0.01
C MET A 173 -21.54 32.12 0.92
N ASN A 174 -20.50 31.31 1.05
CA ASN A 174 -19.47 31.47 2.10
C ASN A 174 -18.03 31.54 1.57
N GLY A 175 -17.82 31.47 0.26
CA GLY A 175 -16.50 31.44 -0.36
C GLY A 175 -15.67 30.26 0.11
N ARG A 176 -14.44 30.55 0.54
CA ARG A 176 -13.40 29.57 0.88
C ARG A 176 -13.51 28.94 2.28
N VAL A 177 -14.56 29.27 3.02
CA VAL A 177 -14.68 28.86 4.43
C VAL A 177 -15.20 27.43 4.52
N ALA A 178 -14.59 26.59 5.35
CA ALA A 178 -15.10 25.25 5.63
C ALA A 178 -16.41 25.28 6.45
N TYR A 179 -17.37 24.44 6.06
CA TYR A 179 -18.55 24.13 6.88
C TYR A 179 -18.25 23.01 7.89
N THR A 180 -17.75 23.37 9.07
CA THR A 180 -17.32 22.40 10.09
C THR A 180 -18.45 21.56 10.69
N ASP A 181 -19.71 21.99 10.58
CA ASP A 181 -20.86 21.17 11.02
C ASP A 181 -21.11 19.98 10.08
N PHE A 182 -20.72 20.06 8.80
CA PHE A 182 -20.97 18.98 7.85
C PHE A 182 -20.14 17.74 8.19
N GLY A 183 -20.83 16.73 8.73
CA GLY A 183 -20.26 15.45 9.11
C GLY A 183 -19.70 15.44 10.53
N SER A 184 -19.74 16.58 11.25
CA SER A 184 -19.31 16.66 12.64
C SER A 184 -20.30 15.96 13.58
N LEU A 185 -19.78 15.25 14.58
CA LEU A 185 -20.59 14.64 15.62
C LEU A 185 -21.19 15.69 16.58
N ALA A 186 -20.60 16.89 16.67
CA ALA A 186 -21.07 17.95 17.55
C ALA A 186 -22.24 18.78 16.98
N ALA A 187 -22.40 18.76 15.66
CA ALA A 187 -23.40 19.56 14.94
C ALA A 187 -24.82 19.27 15.46
N GLN A 188 -25.53 20.29 15.94
CA GLN A 188 -26.92 20.13 16.41
C GLN A 188 -27.90 19.96 15.25
N SER A 189 -27.73 20.77 14.20
CA SER A 189 -28.51 20.70 12.97
C SER A 189 -27.70 21.33 11.84
N LEU A 190 -27.87 20.82 10.63
CA LEU A 190 -27.36 21.50 9.44
C LEU A 190 -28.16 22.78 9.16
N MET A 191 -27.56 23.69 8.39
CA MET A 191 -28.30 24.73 7.67
C MET A 191 -29.48 24.07 6.93
N GLN A 192 -30.62 24.76 6.88
CA GLN A 192 -31.82 24.25 6.23
C GLN A 192 -31.47 23.77 4.81
N ILE A 193 -31.97 22.60 4.40
CA ILE A 193 -31.79 22.08 3.04
C ILE A 193 -33.06 22.41 2.24
N ALA A 194 -32.90 22.78 0.98
CA ALA A 194 -34.00 23.02 0.06
C ALA A 194 -34.90 21.77 -0.04
N SER A 195 -36.21 21.98 0.06
CA SER A 195 -37.22 20.94 -0.13
C SER A 195 -37.42 20.66 -1.61
N SER A 196 -38.00 19.51 -1.97
CA SER A 196 -38.28 19.16 -3.37
C SER A 196 -39.15 20.18 -4.13
N SER A 197 -39.93 21.02 -3.43
CA SER A 197 -40.74 22.10 -4.01
C SER A 197 -40.02 23.43 -4.20
N ASP A 198 -38.87 23.62 -3.56
CA ASP A 198 -38.13 24.89 -3.64
C ASP A 198 -37.44 24.99 -5.01
N ALA A 199 -37.65 26.10 -5.72
CA ALA A 199 -36.82 26.45 -6.86
C ALA A 199 -35.46 26.92 -6.35
N THR A 200 -34.37 26.36 -6.89
CA THR A 200 -33.00 26.59 -6.41
C THR A 200 -32.10 27.23 -7.47
N CYS A 201 -32.43 27.04 -8.76
CA CYS A 201 -31.81 27.72 -9.90
C CYS A 201 -32.81 28.45 -10.78
N ARG A 202 -32.31 29.46 -11.48
CA ARG A 202 -32.87 30.00 -12.73
C ARG A 202 -32.06 29.50 -13.93
N THR A 203 -32.68 29.50 -15.09
CA THR A 203 -32.03 29.16 -16.37
C THR A 203 -30.90 30.16 -16.68
N CYS A 204 -29.72 29.63 -17.05
CA CYS A 204 -28.62 30.35 -17.67
C CYS A 204 -28.20 29.65 -18.99
N ASP A 205 -27.50 30.38 -19.87
CA ASP A 205 -26.90 29.83 -21.09
C ASP A 205 -25.63 29.03 -20.73
N ASP A 206 -25.64 27.73 -21.06
CA ASP A 206 -24.59 26.76 -20.74
C ASP A 206 -23.53 26.61 -21.84
N SER A 207 -23.56 27.45 -22.88
CA SER A 207 -22.49 27.49 -23.88
C SER A 207 -21.20 28.01 -23.26
N ARG A 208 -20.06 27.39 -23.62
CA ARG A 208 -18.72 27.77 -23.11
C ARG A 208 -18.45 29.27 -23.18
N VAL A 209 -18.87 29.92 -24.27
CA VAL A 209 -18.71 31.37 -24.47
C VAL A 209 -19.54 32.17 -23.46
N ALA A 210 -20.80 31.81 -23.24
CA ALA A 210 -21.67 32.49 -22.30
C ALA A 210 -21.25 32.23 -20.84
N LEU A 211 -20.85 31.01 -20.51
CA LEU A 211 -20.33 30.65 -19.19
C LEU A 211 -19.08 31.46 -18.83
N ASN A 212 -18.13 31.57 -19.77
CA ASN A 212 -16.93 32.40 -19.59
C ASN A 212 -17.24 33.91 -19.47
N LEU A 213 -18.42 34.35 -19.91
CA LEU A 213 -18.93 35.71 -19.72
C LEU A 213 -19.80 35.87 -18.46
N GLY A 214 -19.91 34.83 -17.63
CA GLY A 214 -20.60 34.86 -16.34
C GLY A 214 -22.09 34.52 -16.38
N SER A 215 -22.58 33.88 -17.45
CA SER A 215 -24.00 33.53 -17.64
C SER A 215 -24.64 32.82 -16.44
N CYS A 216 -23.91 31.96 -15.74
CA CYS A 216 -24.41 31.20 -14.59
C CYS A 216 -23.96 31.72 -13.22
N ASN A 217 -23.23 32.83 -13.12
CA ASN A 217 -22.66 33.29 -11.84
C ASN A 217 -23.72 33.59 -10.78
N ASP A 218 -24.87 34.14 -11.20
CA ASP A 218 -25.98 34.52 -10.31
C ASP A 218 -27.24 33.68 -10.59
N ASN A 219 -27.06 32.42 -11.02
CA ASN A 219 -28.19 31.57 -11.37
C ASN A 219 -28.91 30.96 -10.16
N LEU A 220 -28.32 31.00 -8.96
CA LEU A 220 -28.96 30.57 -7.73
C LEU A 220 -30.07 31.55 -7.32
N VAL A 221 -31.18 31.01 -6.82
CA VAL A 221 -32.33 31.81 -6.34
C VAL A 221 -32.49 31.79 -4.82
N LEU A 222 -31.75 30.93 -4.12
CA LEU A 222 -31.74 30.84 -2.65
C LEU A 222 -30.34 31.04 -2.11
N THR A 223 -30.23 31.77 -1.01
CA THR A 223 -28.96 32.06 -0.30
C THR A 223 -29.08 31.82 1.21
N ASP A 224 -30.21 31.28 1.68
CA ASP A 224 -30.54 31.04 3.09
C ASP A 224 -30.58 29.55 3.46
N ARG A 225 -30.33 28.68 2.48
CA ARG A 225 -30.43 27.23 2.61
C ARG A 225 -29.48 26.51 1.65
N LEU A 226 -29.13 25.28 2.00
CA LEU A 226 -28.32 24.40 1.18
C LEU A 226 -29.11 23.80 0.01
N THR A 227 -28.48 23.70 -1.14
CA THR A 227 -28.97 22.95 -2.32
C THR A 227 -27.78 22.32 -3.04
N SER A 228 -28.03 21.31 -3.87
CA SER A 228 -27.02 20.70 -4.73
C SER A 228 -27.51 20.47 -6.15
N GLY A 229 -26.56 20.22 -7.05
CA GLY A 229 -26.84 19.91 -8.44
C GLY A 229 -27.46 18.53 -8.61
N TYR A 230 -28.46 18.41 -9.49
CA TYR A 230 -28.98 17.12 -9.93
C TYR A 230 -28.22 16.64 -11.16
N LEU A 231 -27.49 15.54 -11.02
CA LEU A 231 -26.75 14.91 -12.09
C LEU A 231 -27.62 13.86 -12.79
N SER A 232 -27.63 13.85 -14.11
CA SER A 232 -28.33 12.79 -14.86
C SER A 232 -27.70 11.41 -14.63
N GLY A 233 -28.44 10.32 -14.89
CA GLY A 233 -27.97 8.94 -14.65
C GLY A 233 -28.11 8.42 -13.22
N GLN A 234 -28.40 9.29 -12.25
CA GLN A 234 -28.74 8.89 -10.89
C GLN A 234 -30.18 8.33 -10.86
N LEU A 235 -30.32 7.04 -11.18
CA LEU A 235 -31.60 6.35 -11.44
C LEU A 235 -32.64 6.47 -10.32
N HIS A 236 -32.21 6.75 -9.09
CA HIS A 236 -33.09 6.86 -7.91
C HIS A 236 -33.27 8.30 -7.40
N SER A 237 -32.67 9.30 -8.05
CA SER A 237 -32.80 10.71 -7.67
C SER A 237 -32.77 11.65 -8.87
N PRO A 238 -33.68 11.48 -9.86
CA PRO A 238 -33.68 12.34 -11.04
C PRO A 238 -34.03 13.79 -10.69
N LYS A 239 -33.52 14.73 -11.49
CA LYS A 239 -33.90 16.15 -11.42
C LYS A 239 -35.43 16.29 -11.47
N PRO A 240 -36.08 16.88 -10.45
CA PRO A 240 -37.51 17.10 -10.45
C PRO A 240 -37.98 17.88 -11.68
N THR A 241 -39.02 17.39 -12.34
CA THR A 241 -39.55 18.00 -13.56
C THR A 241 -40.18 19.36 -13.25
N ALA A 242 -39.53 20.44 -13.68
CA ALA A 242 -40.14 21.76 -13.60
C ALA A 242 -41.12 21.98 -14.78
N ASN A 243 -42.08 22.89 -14.60
CA ASN A 243 -42.96 23.31 -15.70
C ASN A 243 -42.11 23.91 -16.84
N PRO A 244 -42.21 23.44 -18.09
CA PRO A 244 -41.47 23.99 -19.22
C PRO A 244 -41.69 25.50 -19.46
N ALA A 245 -42.79 26.06 -18.93
CA ALA A 245 -43.08 27.49 -18.98
C ALA A 245 -42.35 28.33 -17.91
N HIS A 246 -41.63 27.71 -16.96
CA HIS A 246 -40.95 28.40 -15.86
C HIS A 246 -39.44 28.52 -16.13
N THR A 247 -38.87 29.69 -15.84
CA THR A 247 -37.43 29.95 -15.94
C THR A 247 -36.67 29.55 -14.67
N THR A 248 -37.35 28.98 -13.68
CA THR A 248 -36.82 28.59 -12.38
C THR A 248 -37.21 27.16 -12.03
N GLY A 249 -36.37 26.46 -11.28
CA GLY A 249 -36.52 25.05 -10.93
C GLY A 249 -35.34 24.56 -10.10
N LYS A 250 -35.13 23.24 -10.05
CA LYS A 250 -33.95 22.67 -9.40
C LYS A 250 -32.68 22.89 -10.24
N CYS A 251 -31.55 23.15 -9.61
CA CYS A 251 -30.28 23.21 -10.31
C CYS A 251 -29.90 21.85 -10.88
N SER A 252 -29.54 21.78 -12.16
CA SER A 252 -28.76 20.63 -12.66
C SER A 252 -27.35 20.69 -12.09
N HIS A 253 -26.64 19.57 -12.18
CA HIS A 253 -25.20 19.53 -12.01
C HIS A 253 -24.51 20.40 -13.07
N GLY A 254 -24.91 20.22 -14.33
CA GLY A 254 -24.40 20.95 -15.50
C GLY A 254 -23.15 20.32 -16.12
N GLY A 255 -22.59 21.01 -17.12
CA GLY A 255 -21.46 20.51 -17.93
C GLY A 255 -21.89 19.64 -19.10
N VAL A 256 -21.06 19.51 -20.15
CA VAL A 256 -21.48 18.92 -21.43
C VAL A 256 -22.02 17.48 -21.37
N LYS A 257 -21.67 16.77 -20.29
CA LYS A 257 -22.03 15.38 -20.00
C LYS A 257 -23.33 15.23 -19.20
N ASP A 258 -23.83 16.30 -18.58
CA ASP A 258 -25.10 16.24 -17.84
C ASP A 258 -26.29 16.55 -18.77
N SER A 259 -27.08 15.54 -19.11
CA SER A 259 -28.34 15.74 -19.86
C SER A 259 -29.36 16.61 -19.11
N GLY A 260 -29.24 16.75 -17.78
CA GLY A 260 -30.04 17.66 -16.98
C GLY A 260 -29.81 19.14 -17.31
N ARG A 261 -28.67 19.50 -17.91
CA ARG A 261 -28.27 20.88 -18.20
C ARG A 261 -29.20 21.64 -19.13
N ILE A 262 -29.96 20.95 -19.99
CA ILE A 262 -30.86 21.56 -20.98
C ILE A 262 -32.32 21.60 -20.52
N THR A 263 -32.62 21.05 -19.34
CA THR A 263 -33.97 21.07 -18.76
C THR A 263 -34.22 22.39 -18.02
N PRO A 264 -35.48 22.86 -17.85
CA PRO A 264 -35.77 24.13 -17.18
C PRO A 264 -35.04 24.31 -15.84
N ALA A 265 -34.63 25.55 -15.54
CA ALA A 265 -33.42 25.83 -14.76
C ALA A 265 -32.19 25.20 -15.42
N ALA A 266 -31.97 25.59 -16.69
CA ALA A 266 -30.88 25.13 -17.53
C ALA A 266 -29.53 25.73 -17.10
N GLY A 267 -28.43 25.05 -17.42
CA GLY A 267 -27.10 25.30 -16.87
C GLY A 267 -26.78 24.35 -15.72
N GLY A 268 -26.21 24.86 -14.62
CA GLY A 268 -25.95 24.07 -13.43
C GLY A 268 -25.16 24.84 -12.37
N ILE A 269 -24.63 24.10 -11.40
CA ILE A 269 -23.98 24.64 -10.19
C ILE A 269 -22.59 24.04 -9.93
N ASN A 270 -22.16 23.00 -10.64
CA ASN A 270 -20.92 22.30 -10.27
C ASN A 270 -19.64 23.15 -10.48
N LYS A 271 -18.65 22.90 -9.60
CA LYS A 271 -17.36 23.61 -9.48
C LYS A 271 -16.17 22.65 -9.57
N GLU A 272 -16.35 21.53 -10.25
CA GLU A 272 -15.42 20.37 -10.21
C GLU A 272 -14.11 20.59 -10.96
N THR A 273 -14.10 21.47 -11.96
CA THR A 273 -12.93 21.75 -12.81
C THR A 273 -12.83 23.23 -13.14
N THR A 274 -11.66 23.70 -13.60
CA THR A 274 -11.52 25.04 -14.19
C THR A 274 -12.01 25.11 -15.64
N ASP A 275 -12.42 23.99 -16.23
CA ASP A 275 -12.94 23.93 -17.61
C ASP A 275 -14.44 24.25 -17.66
N TRP A 276 -14.75 25.36 -18.33
CA TRP A 276 -16.12 25.82 -18.57
C TRP A 276 -16.99 24.85 -19.37
N ASP A 277 -16.41 23.90 -20.10
CA ASP A 277 -17.20 22.85 -20.78
C ASP A 277 -17.80 21.85 -19.76
N PHE A 278 -17.18 21.67 -18.60
CA PHE A 278 -17.61 20.69 -17.60
C PHE A 278 -18.21 21.33 -16.34
N SER A 279 -17.81 22.55 -16.00
CA SER A 279 -18.25 23.24 -14.79
C SER A 279 -18.90 24.59 -15.10
N PRO A 280 -20.23 24.74 -14.98
CA PRO A 280 -20.92 26.03 -15.13
C PRO A 280 -20.41 27.09 -14.17
N HIS A 281 -19.86 26.68 -13.02
CA HIS A 281 -19.27 27.55 -12.01
C HIS A 281 -17.75 27.36 -11.91
N ALA A 282 -17.07 27.11 -13.04
CA ALA A 282 -15.61 26.90 -13.08
C ALA A 282 -14.79 28.03 -12.41
N HIS A 283 -15.29 29.28 -12.42
CA HIS A 283 -14.66 30.41 -11.73
C HIS A 283 -14.55 30.25 -10.20
N LEU A 284 -15.40 29.42 -9.58
CA LEU A 284 -15.36 29.13 -8.14
C LEU A 284 -14.57 27.87 -7.80
N HIS A 285 -13.96 27.19 -8.79
CA HIS A 285 -13.24 25.94 -8.58
C HIS A 285 -12.17 26.06 -7.49
N ASN A 286 -11.29 27.06 -7.59
CA ASN A 286 -10.23 27.28 -6.59
C ASN A 286 -10.79 27.59 -5.21
N ASP A 287 -11.92 28.30 -5.12
CA ASP A 287 -12.54 28.63 -3.85
C ASP A 287 -13.17 27.37 -3.21
N ALA A 288 -13.79 26.53 -4.01
CA ALA A 288 -14.32 25.23 -3.60
C ALA A 288 -13.21 24.29 -3.13
N SER A 289 -12.08 24.25 -3.84
CA SER A 289 -10.94 23.41 -3.49
C SER A 289 -10.28 23.86 -2.19
N GLU A 290 -10.10 25.16 -1.97
CA GLU A 290 -9.56 25.65 -0.70
C GLU A 290 -10.52 25.39 0.47
N ALA A 291 -11.83 25.55 0.29
CA ALA A 291 -12.82 25.19 1.30
C ALA A 291 -12.78 23.68 1.63
N ALA A 292 -12.61 22.83 0.62
CA ALA A 292 -12.46 21.39 0.77
C ALA A 292 -11.16 20.99 1.48
N ILE A 293 -10.04 21.68 1.22
CA ILE A 293 -8.78 21.51 1.95
C ILE A 293 -8.98 21.87 3.42
N GLN A 294 -9.56 23.04 3.72
CA GLN A 294 -9.83 23.48 5.09
C GLN A 294 -10.76 22.53 5.84
N ALA A 295 -11.79 22.01 5.17
CA ALA A 295 -12.70 21.03 5.75
C ALA A 295 -12.00 19.69 6.03
N THR A 296 -11.10 19.28 5.15
CA THR A 296 -10.25 18.09 5.37
C THR A 296 -9.33 18.31 6.57
N VAL A 297 -8.67 19.46 6.68
CA VAL A 297 -7.83 19.80 7.85
C VAL A 297 -8.66 19.80 9.14
N ALA A 298 -9.81 20.49 9.16
CA ALA A 298 -10.70 20.54 10.31
C ALA A 298 -11.22 19.14 10.71
N PHE A 299 -11.52 18.28 9.75
CA PHE A 299 -11.96 16.91 10.02
C PHE A 299 -10.94 16.13 10.88
N PHE A 300 -9.64 16.36 10.67
CA PHE A 300 -8.56 15.75 11.46
C PHE A 300 -8.28 16.50 12.76
N MET A 301 -8.09 17.82 12.68
CA MET A 301 -7.42 18.61 13.73
C MET A 301 -8.31 19.62 14.44
N ASP A 302 -9.60 19.73 14.11
CA ASP A 302 -10.48 20.69 14.80
C ASP A 302 -10.44 20.49 16.34
N PRO A 303 -10.18 21.52 17.15
CA PRO A 303 -10.00 21.36 18.60
C PRO A 303 -11.22 20.81 19.36
N THR A 304 -12.39 20.77 18.73
CA THR A 304 -13.63 20.29 19.35
C THR A 304 -14.16 19.02 18.70
N THR A 305 -13.89 18.84 17.41
CA THR A 305 -14.53 17.85 16.54
C THR A 305 -13.54 17.12 15.64
N GLY A 306 -12.24 17.36 15.75
CA GLY A 306 -11.21 16.63 15.01
C GLY A 306 -11.14 15.17 15.47
N ILE A 307 -10.80 14.26 14.56
CA ILE A 307 -10.60 12.84 14.93
C ILE A 307 -9.28 12.59 15.69
N LEU A 308 -8.31 13.53 15.62
CA LEU A 308 -6.99 13.39 16.22
C LEU A 308 -6.77 14.22 17.49
N THR A 309 -7.70 15.08 17.86
CA THR A 309 -7.56 16.09 18.92
C THR A 309 -7.09 15.53 20.27
N ASP A 310 -7.61 14.37 20.66
CA ASP A 310 -7.31 13.73 21.95
C ASP A 310 -6.41 12.49 21.79
N LYS A 311 -5.70 12.35 20.67
CA LYS A 311 -4.87 11.18 20.39
C LYS A 311 -3.42 11.40 20.80
N VAL A 312 -2.78 10.32 21.27
CA VAL A 312 -1.37 10.33 21.65
C VAL A 312 -0.52 10.61 20.41
N GLN A 313 0.57 11.36 20.59
CA GLN A 313 1.48 11.78 19.50
C GLN A 313 1.94 10.61 18.63
N THR A 314 2.24 9.46 19.23
CA THR A 314 2.66 8.25 18.51
C THR A 314 1.58 7.73 17.56
N THR A 315 0.30 7.76 17.97
CA THR A 315 -0.83 7.37 17.11
C THR A 315 -0.94 8.29 15.90
N VAL A 316 -0.82 9.60 16.11
CA VAL A 316 -0.89 10.61 15.05
C VAL A 316 0.28 10.45 14.08
N ALA A 317 1.51 10.34 14.62
CA ALA A 317 2.71 10.14 13.82
C ALA A 317 2.63 8.85 12.99
N THR A 318 2.17 7.74 13.58
CA THR A 318 1.98 6.47 12.86
C THR A 318 0.94 6.58 11.75
N LEU A 319 -0.19 7.27 11.99
CA LEU A 319 -1.24 7.44 10.99
C LEU A 319 -0.78 8.31 9.81
N LEU A 320 -0.08 9.41 10.10
CA LEU A 320 0.41 10.33 9.09
C LEU A 320 1.69 9.85 8.40
N GLY A 321 2.35 8.81 8.93
CA GLY A 321 3.61 8.31 8.39
C GLY A 321 4.81 9.19 8.75
N LEU A 322 4.74 9.91 9.87
CA LEU A 322 5.78 10.83 10.36
C LEU A 322 6.87 10.13 11.17
N GLN A 323 6.88 8.80 11.20
CA GLN A 323 7.90 8.06 11.92
C GLN A 323 9.23 8.17 11.17
N LEU A 324 10.27 8.58 11.89
CA LEU A 324 11.64 8.49 11.39
C LEU A 324 12.06 7.03 11.28
N LYS A 325 12.95 6.72 10.36
CA LYS A 325 13.35 5.33 10.08
C LYS A 325 13.92 4.79 11.36
N SER A 326 13.42 3.64 11.81
CA SER A 326 14.19 2.84 12.75
C SER A 326 15.54 2.58 12.08
N THR A 327 16.61 3.13 12.64
CA THR A 327 17.97 2.83 12.20
C THR A 327 18.12 1.31 12.05
N PRO A 328 18.45 0.77 10.85
CA PRO A 328 18.42 -0.66 10.57
C PRO A 328 19.11 -1.49 11.64
N SER A 329 18.67 -2.73 11.83
CA SER A 329 19.34 -3.67 12.71
C SER A 329 20.49 -4.39 12.00
N LEU A 330 21.53 -4.70 12.76
CA LEU A 330 22.53 -5.71 12.37
C LEU A 330 22.25 -6.99 13.15
N ALA A 331 21.82 -8.04 12.45
CA ALA A 331 21.35 -9.26 13.06
C ALA A 331 22.21 -10.48 12.67
N PHE A 332 22.35 -11.41 13.60
CA PHE A 332 23.13 -12.63 13.43
C PHE A 332 22.28 -13.85 13.79
N ALA A 333 22.30 -14.89 12.95
CA ALA A 333 21.68 -16.19 13.23
C ALA A 333 22.75 -17.29 13.16
N ILE A 334 23.16 -17.82 14.31
CA ILE A 334 24.39 -18.61 14.44
C ILE A 334 24.09 -20.03 14.92
N ASP A 335 24.56 -21.00 14.16
CA ASP A 335 24.60 -22.40 14.55
C ASP A 335 25.62 -22.59 15.70
N VAL A 336 25.16 -23.16 16.82
CA VAL A 336 25.99 -23.45 18.00
C VAL A 336 26.10 -24.95 18.27
N SER A 337 25.83 -25.79 17.27
CA SER A 337 25.96 -27.25 17.33
C SER A 337 27.41 -27.71 17.49
N GLY A 338 27.60 -28.93 18.00
CA GLY A 338 28.93 -29.52 18.21
C GLY A 338 29.83 -29.56 16.97
N SER A 339 29.27 -29.60 15.76
CA SER A 339 30.05 -29.66 14.50
C SER A 339 30.69 -28.33 14.14
N MET A 340 30.14 -27.20 14.61
CA MET A 340 30.73 -25.87 14.50
C MET A 340 32.04 -25.71 15.30
N GLY A 341 32.51 -26.75 16.00
CA GLY A 341 33.74 -26.78 16.79
C GLY A 341 34.97 -26.17 16.11
N ASP A 342 35.22 -26.56 14.87
CA ASP A 342 36.41 -26.12 14.13
C ASP A 342 36.21 -24.73 13.49
N ASP A 343 34.97 -24.25 13.37
CA ASP A 343 34.61 -23.04 12.63
C ASP A 343 34.15 -21.87 13.52
N ILE A 344 33.67 -22.11 14.76
CA ILE A 344 33.03 -21.06 15.57
C ILE A 344 33.98 -19.92 15.93
N ALA A 345 35.26 -20.22 16.15
CA ALA A 345 36.25 -19.19 16.52
C ALA A 345 36.43 -18.19 15.36
N SER A 346 36.54 -18.75 14.16
CA SER A 346 36.54 -18.06 12.88
C SER A 346 35.27 -17.23 12.68
N VAL A 347 34.08 -17.80 12.94
CA VAL A 347 32.80 -17.07 12.86
C VAL A 347 32.78 -15.90 13.85
N LYS A 348 33.16 -16.12 15.12
CA LYS A 348 33.21 -15.06 16.15
C LYS A 348 34.09 -13.89 15.73
N GLU A 349 35.27 -14.15 15.15
CA GLU A 349 36.16 -13.11 14.66
C GLU A 349 35.48 -12.25 13.56
N VAL A 350 34.76 -12.88 12.63
CA VAL A 350 34.04 -12.19 11.56
C VAL A 350 32.94 -11.29 12.13
N LEU A 351 32.10 -11.83 13.02
CA LEU A 351 30.98 -11.05 13.57
C LEU A 351 31.49 -9.89 14.44
N ARG A 352 32.56 -10.12 15.22
CA ARG A 352 33.19 -9.08 16.03
C ARG A 352 33.76 -7.96 15.16
N ALA A 353 34.44 -8.30 14.07
CA ALA A 353 34.95 -7.31 13.13
C ALA A 353 33.80 -6.46 12.55
N LYS A 354 32.68 -7.10 12.19
CA LYS A 354 31.50 -6.40 11.67
C LYS A 354 30.88 -5.44 12.68
N VAL A 355 30.77 -5.84 13.95
CA VAL A 355 30.25 -4.93 14.99
C VAL A 355 31.21 -3.77 15.24
N ASN A 356 32.53 -4.02 15.28
CA ASN A 356 33.54 -2.98 15.49
C ASN A 356 33.62 -1.96 14.35
N GLU A 357 33.32 -2.37 13.11
CA GLU A 357 33.30 -1.48 11.95
C GLU A 357 32.23 -0.39 12.08
N VAL A 358 31.03 -0.78 12.50
CA VAL A 358 29.88 0.14 12.54
C VAL A 358 29.75 0.86 13.88
N LYS A 359 30.22 0.25 14.97
CA LYS A 359 30.10 0.79 16.33
C LYS A 359 30.77 2.16 16.45
N GLY A 360 30.02 3.14 16.95
CA GLY A 360 30.54 4.50 17.20
C GLY A 360 30.76 5.33 15.94
N THR A 361 30.22 4.89 14.79
CA THR A 361 30.20 5.64 13.53
C THR A 361 28.76 6.09 13.21
N GLU A 362 28.59 6.99 12.24
CA GLU A 362 27.25 7.35 11.70
C GLU A 362 26.52 6.16 11.06
N ARG A 363 27.22 5.05 10.79
CA ARG A 363 26.67 3.81 10.24
C ARG A 363 26.25 2.79 11.30
N ALA A 364 26.31 3.16 12.59
CA ALA A 364 25.90 2.27 13.67
C ALA A 364 24.42 1.86 13.50
N PRO A 365 24.09 0.57 13.60
CA PRO A 365 22.71 0.12 13.55
C PRO A 365 21.95 0.60 14.79
N GLY A 366 20.63 0.76 14.66
CA GLY A 366 19.79 1.13 15.80
C GLY A 366 19.74 0.09 16.89
N LYS A 367 20.00 -1.16 16.50
CA LYS A 367 19.90 -2.34 17.35
C LYS A 367 20.72 -3.48 16.75
N TYR A 368 21.37 -4.25 17.60
CA TYR A 368 21.99 -5.51 17.28
C TYR A 368 21.09 -6.66 17.75
N VAL A 369 21.01 -7.74 16.96
CA VAL A 369 20.23 -8.94 17.28
C VAL A 369 21.11 -10.18 17.17
N LEU A 370 21.06 -11.06 18.15
CA LEU A 370 21.74 -12.36 18.12
C LEU A 370 20.73 -13.48 18.34
N ALA A 371 20.53 -14.30 17.33
CA ALA A 371 19.82 -15.58 17.42
C ALA A 371 20.84 -16.71 17.37
N THR A 372 20.77 -17.65 18.31
CA THR A 372 21.52 -18.91 18.25
C THR A 372 20.54 -20.05 17.99
N PHE A 373 20.94 -21.07 17.23
CA PHE A 373 20.09 -22.23 16.96
C PHE A 373 20.86 -23.55 17.02
N ASN A 374 20.11 -24.62 17.32
CA ASN A 374 20.60 -25.99 17.54
C ASN A 374 19.45 -27.00 17.40
N ASP A 375 19.72 -28.30 17.54
CA ASP A 375 18.71 -29.38 17.62
C ASP A 375 18.46 -29.81 19.07
N PRO A 376 17.20 -29.77 19.56
CA PRO A 376 15.95 -29.38 18.85
C PRO A 376 15.70 -27.88 18.77
N ALA A 377 14.77 -27.47 17.90
CA ALA A 377 14.37 -26.07 17.68
C ALA A 377 14.06 -25.27 18.97
N SER A 378 13.63 -25.94 20.05
CA SER A 378 13.40 -25.33 21.36
C SER A 378 14.66 -24.76 22.02
N LEU A 379 15.86 -25.07 21.51
CA LEU A 379 17.14 -24.52 21.95
C LEU A 379 17.50 -23.22 21.21
N THR A 380 16.60 -22.68 20.37
CA THR A 380 16.80 -21.38 19.74
C THR A 380 16.69 -20.28 20.79
N GLU A 381 17.77 -19.54 21.01
CA GLU A 381 17.78 -18.37 21.89
C GLU A 381 17.91 -17.11 21.05
N VAL A 382 17.26 -16.01 21.48
CA VAL A 382 17.36 -14.72 20.79
C VAL A 382 17.49 -13.59 21.80
N THR A 383 18.40 -12.67 21.53
CA THR A 383 18.64 -11.48 22.34
C THR A 383 18.91 -10.27 21.45
N SER A 384 18.73 -9.07 21.99
CA SER A 384 18.99 -7.82 21.29
C SER A 384 19.56 -6.76 22.23
N THR A 385 20.39 -5.86 21.68
CA THR A 385 21.01 -4.75 22.42
C THR A 385 21.22 -3.56 21.49
N THR A 386 21.22 -2.33 22.01
CA THR A 386 21.63 -1.13 21.26
C THR A 386 23.12 -0.83 21.43
N ASP A 387 23.82 -1.54 22.32
CA ASP A 387 25.25 -1.36 22.60
C ASP A 387 26.10 -2.38 21.83
N GLY A 388 26.97 -1.87 20.95
CA GLY A 388 27.91 -2.69 20.18
C GLY A 388 28.94 -3.43 21.03
N ASP A 389 29.38 -2.89 22.17
CA ASP A 389 30.29 -3.61 23.08
C ASP A 389 29.60 -4.80 23.73
N GLU A 390 28.33 -4.62 24.12
CA GLU A 390 27.52 -5.71 24.64
C GLU A 390 27.29 -6.79 23.59
N MET A 391 27.06 -6.40 22.33
CA MET A 391 26.93 -7.36 21.23
C MET A 391 28.22 -8.17 21.03
N ILE A 392 29.39 -7.53 21.09
CA ILE A 392 30.69 -8.22 21.04
C ILE A 392 30.82 -9.20 22.21
N ARG A 393 30.42 -8.79 23.42
CA ARG A 393 30.43 -9.66 24.60
C ARG A 393 29.51 -10.87 24.41
N LEU A 394 28.34 -10.70 23.79
CA LEU A 394 27.42 -11.80 23.48
C LEU A 394 28.02 -12.77 22.45
N ILE A 395 28.65 -12.27 21.39
CA ILE A 395 29.38 -13.08 20.39
C ILE A 395 30.49 -13.89 21.06
N ASP A 396 31.28 -13.25 21.91
CA ASP A 396 32.43 -13.88 22.57
C ASP A 396 32.00 -15.02 23.49
N ASN A 397 30.81 -14.90 24.08
CA ASN A 397 30.22 -15.88 25.00
C ASN A 397 29.43 -17.01 24.31
N LEU A 398 29.41 -17.10 22.97
CA LEU A 398 28.76 -18.25 22.32
C LEU A 398 29.44 -19.56 22.75
N ILE A 399 28.67 -20.48 23.33
CA ILE A 399 29.14 -21.79 23.77
C ILE A 399 28.61 -22.83 22.80
N ILE A 400 29.50 -23.61 22.20
CA ILE A 400 29.12 -24.77 21.42
C ILE A 400 28.59 -25.84 22.36
N SER A 401 27.40 -26.37 22.07
CA SER A 401 26.85 -27.51 22.79
C SER A 401 25.89 -28.30 21.90
N GLY A 402 25.51 -29.52 22.29
CA GLY A 402 24.52 -30.29 21.53
C GLY A 402 24.99 -30.77 20.15
N GLY A 403 24.04 -31.04 19.25
CA GLY A 403 24.24 -31.65 17.94
C GLY A 403 24.13 -33.18 17.98
N GLY A 404 22.98 -33.71 17.57
CA GLY A 404 22.74 -35.15 17.49
C GLY A 404 22.96 -35.68 16.08
N ASP A 405 22.22 -35.15 15.12
CA ASP A 405 22.35 -35.46 13.71
C ASP A 405 22.19 -34.21 12.83
N CYS A 406 23.07 -34.08 11.83
CA CYS A 406 22.80 -33.18 10.71
C CYS A 406 21.70 -33.77 9.82
N PRO A 407 20.70 -32.98 9.39
CA PRO A 407 20.60 -31.50 9.37
C PRO A 407 20.10 -30.77 10.67
N GLU A 408 20.22 -29.44 10.75
CA GLU A 408 19.93 -28.56 11.94
C GLU A 408 18.73 -27.59 11.71
N TYR A 409 18.17 -26.96 12.76
CA TYR A 409 16.98 -26.06 12.68
C TYR A 409 17.29 -24.60 12.28
N ALA A 410 17.99 -24.42 11.16
CA ALA A 410 18.44 -23.11 10.70
C ALA A 410 17.31 -22.12 10.39
N ILE A 411 16.17 -22.56 9.84
CA ILE A 411 15.08 -21.64 9.46
C ILE A 411 14.42 -21.03 10.71
N SER A 412 14.30 -21.81 11.78
CA SER A 412 13.79 -21.34 13.07
C SER A 412 14.64 -20.20 13.64
N GLY A 413 15.97 -20.34 13.59
CA GLY A 413 16.91 -19.28 14.01
C GLY A 413 16.82 -18.03 13.15
N ILE A 414 16.71 -18.19 11.83
CA ILE A 414 16.52 -17.07 10.89
C ILE A 414 15.23 -16.30 11.19
N ARG A 415 14.10 -17.00 11.38
CA ARG A 415 12.82 -16.36 11.69
C ARG A 415 12.84 -15.65 13.03
N ALA A 416 13.54 -16.20 14.04
CA ALA A 416 13.73 -15.51 15.32
C ALA A 416 14.47 -14.17 15.13
N ALA A 417 15.54 -14.16 14.32
CA ALA A 417 16.25 -12.93 13.98
C ALA A 417 15.39 -11.93 13.18
N ILE A 418 14.62 -12.38 12.18
CA ILE A 418 13.70 -11.54 11.39
C ILE A 418 12.69 -10.82 12.29
N ARG A 419 12.12 -11.53 13.27
CA ARG A 419 11.08 -10.97 14.14
C ARG A 419 11.59 -9.81 14.99
N LEU A 420 12.79 -9.93 15.58
CA LEU A 420 13.38 -8.87 16.40
C LEU A 420 14.08 -7.76 15.61
N SER A 421 14.41 -7.99 14.34
CA SER A 421 15.05 -6.99 13.48
C SER A 421 14.06 -5.92 13.00
N GLU A 422 14.55 -4.69 12.87
CA GLU A 422 13.83 -3.58 12.25
C GLU A 422 13.69 -3.78 10.71
N PRO A 423 12.80 -3.07 10.02
CA PRO A 423 12.77 -3.07 8.55
C PRO A 423 14.08 -2.60 7.90
N ASN A 424 14.36 -3.04 6.68
CA ASN A 424 15.58 -2.78 5.90
C ASN A 424 16.89 -3.28 6.57
N SER A 425 16.78 -4.23 7.49
CA SER A 425 17.92 -4.80 8.22
C SER A 425 18.67 -5.85 7.40
N LYS A 426 19.89 -6.17 7.86
CA LYS A 426 20.68 -7.30 7.35
C LYS A 426 20.78 -8.40 8.40
N ILE A 427 20.58 -9.66 7.97
CA ILE A 427 20.84 -10.85 8.78
C ILE A 427 22.01 -11.64 8.20
N ILE A 428 23.01 -11.93 9.01
CA ILE A 428 24.12 -12.83 8.66
C ILE A 428 23.90 -14.19 9.35
N VAL A 429 23.77 -15.24 8.54
CA VAL A 429 23.52 -16.62 8.99
C VAL A 429 24.81 -17.43 8.89
N ALA A 430 25.24 -18.10 9.96
CA ALA A 430 26.44 -18.97 9.93
C ALA A 430 26.10 -20.40 10.34
N THR A 431 26.39 -21.40 9.48
CA THR A 431 26.14 -22.82 9.76
C THR A 431 26.97 -23.77 8.88
N ASP A 432 27.37 -24.92 9.44
CA ASP A 432 28.05 -26.00 8.74
C ASP A 432 27.13 -27.15 8.28
N ALA A 433 25.83 -27.04 8.57
CA ALA A 433 24.81 -28.04 8.29
C ALA A 433 23.82 -27.62 7.18
N ASP A 434 22.96 -28.57 6.77
CA ASP A 434 21.75 -28.30 5.98
C ASP A 434 20.56 -28.00 6.91
N ALA A 435 19.48 -27.37 6.41
CA ALA A 435 18.30 -27.04 7.21
C ALA A 435 17.30 -28.22 7.32
N LYS A 436 17.02 -28.65 8.55
CA LYS A 436 16.04 -29.70 8.93
C LYS A 436 14.60 -29.22 8.78
N ASP A 437 14.37 -27.93 8.96
CA ASP A 437 13.10 -27.21 8.90
C ASP A 437 12.88 -26.47 7.58
N SER A 438 13.39 -27.02 6.48
CA SER A 438 13.27 -26.44 5.12
C SER A 438 11.82 -26.23 4.64
N ILE A 439 10.81 -26.82 5.28
CA ILE A 439 9.40 -26.57 4.95
C ILE A 439 8.96 -25.12 5.26
N ASP A 440 9.63 -24.45 6.21
CA ASP A 440 9.31 -23.07 6.61
C ASP A 440 10.02 -22.00 5.75
N THR A 441 10.73 -22.41 4.70
CA THR A 441 11.49 -21.51 3.80
C THR A 441 10.63 -20.40 3.23
N PHE A 442 9.43 -20.73 2.72
CA PHE A 442 8.52 -19.73 2.14
C PHE A 442 8.05 -18.71 3.18
N THR A 443 7.77 -19.17 4.40
CA THR A 443 7.39 -18.29 5.51
C THR A 443 8.52 -17.34 5.87
N ALA A 444 9.76 -17.81 5.94
CA ALA A 444 10.92 -16.96 6.21
C ALA A 444 11.16 -15.92 5.10
N ILE A 445 11.01 -16.30 3.82
CA ILE A 445 11.09 -15.36 2.69
C ILE A 445 9.99 -14.30 2.77
N SER A 446 8.75 -14.71 3.06
CA SER A 446 7.61 -13.79 3.21
C SER A 446 7.83 -12.80 4.37
N GLU A 447 8.25 -13.30 5.54
CA GLU A 447 8.54 -12.47 6.71
C GLU A 447 9.73 -11.50 6.45
N ALA A 448 10.76 -11.95 5.74
CA ALA A 448 11.90 -11.11 5.37
C ALA A 448 11.52 -10.03 4.35
N ASN A 449 10.80 -10.38 3.29
CA ASN A 449 10.39 -9.45 2.23
C ASN A 449 9.39 -8.41 2.75
N ALA A 450 8.49 -8.79 3.67
CA ALA A 450 7.58 -7.84 4.32
C ALA A 450 8.32 -6.74 5.11
N LYS A 451 9.55 -7.02 5.56
CA LYS A 451 10.43 -6.08 6.25
C LYS A 451 11.60 -5.59 5.38
N THR A 452 11.67 -5.95 4.09
CA THR A 452 12.81 -5.68 3.20
C THR A 452 14.16 -6.12 3.81
N ILE A 453 14.18 -7.25 4.52
CA ILE A 453 15.38 -7.77 5.18
C ILE A 453 16.22 -8.60 4.21
N ARG A 454 17.50 -8.27 4.12
CA ARG A 454 18.50 -9.01 3.32
C ARG A 454 19.18 -10.09 4.16
N ILE A 455 19.27 -11.32 3.64
CA ILE A 455 19.82 -12.47 4.39
C ILE A 455 21.05 -13.06 3.69
N GLU A 456 22.22 -12.96 4.33
CA GLU A 456 23.49 -13.48 3.84
C GLU A 456 23.87 -14.77 4.56
N PHE A 457 24.37 -15.76 3.83
CA PHE A 457 24.72 -17.07 4.38
C PHE A 457 26.22 -17.32 4.33
N LEU A 458 26.81 -17.61 5.49
CA LEU A 458 28.17 -18.08 5.72
C LEU A 458 28.13 -19.58 5.98
N LEU A 459 28.28 -20.35 4.92
CA LEU A 459 28.21 -21.80 4.98
C LEU A 459 29.62 -22.38 5.07
N THR A 460 29.99 -22.89 6.25
CA THR A 460 31.29 -23.56 6.48
C THR A 460 31.16 -25.08 6.32
N GLY A 461 32.27 -25.77 6.12
CA GLY A 461 32.36 -27.23 6.24
C GLY A 461 31.42 -28.10 5.36
N SER A 462 31.44 -29.40 5.67
CA SER A 462 30.41 -30.33 5.22
C SER A 462 30.20 -31.33 6.35
N CYS A 463 28.96 -31.44 6.84
CA CYS A 463 28.64 -32.38 7.90
C CYS A 463 28.81 -33.85 7.42
N THR A 464 30.03 -34.38 7.54
CA THR A 464 30.35 -35.76 7.15
C THR A 464 30.16 -36.68 8.35
N ARG A 465 29.12 -37.53 8.29
CA ARG A 465 29.05 -38.68 9.20
C ARG A 465 30.30 -39.54 9.00
N ARG A 466 31.11 -39.69 10.06
CA ARG A 466 31.96 -40.87 10.28
C ARG A 466 31.07 -42.12 10.43
N ARG A 467 30.34 -42.55 9.39
CA ARG A 467 29.80 -43.91 9.31
C ARG A 467 30.84 -44.77 8.59
N ARG A 468 31.35 -45.79 9.29
CA ARG A 468 32.28 -46.81 8.77
C ARG A 468 31.67 -47.75 7.71
N VAL A 469 30.83 -47.24 6.80
CA VAL A 469 30.27 -48.01 5.69
C VAL A 469 30.18 -47.12 4.44
N ALA A 470 31.13 -47.34 3.52
CA ALA A 470 31.23 -46.91 2.11
C ALA A 470 31.15 -45.39 1.77
N PRO A 471 32.02 -44.89 0.88
CA PRO A 471 32.09 -43.47 0.51
C PRO A 471 31.01 -43.12 -0.53
N ALA A 472 29.76 -42.95 -0.10
CA ALA A 472 28.79 -42.18 -0.88
C ALA A 472 28.95 -40.70 -0.49
N ARG A 473 29.43 -39.87 -1.42
CA ARG A 473 29.54 -38.42 -1.24
C ARG A 473 28.15 -37.85 -0.94
N TYR A 474 27.87 -37.47 0.31
CA TYR A 474 26.67 -36.71 0.65
C TYR A 474 26.81 -35.32 0.01
N LYS A 475 25.96 -35.04 -0.98
CA LYS A 475 25.92 -33.74 -1.67
C LYS A 475 25.03 -32.81 -0.86
N ARG A 476 25.60 -31.75 -0.28
CA ARG A 476 24.91 -30.70 0.49
C ARG A 476 23.69 -30.18 -0.29
N ASN A 477 22.52 -30.11 0.35
CA ASN A 477 21.31 -29.56 -0.28
C ASN A 477 21.24 -28.05 -0.03
N LEU A 478 21.96 -27.29 -0.87
CA LEU A 478 22.03 -25.83 -0.77
C LEU A 478 20.78 -25.09 -1.25
N ALA A 479 19.81 -25.80 -1.84
CA ALA A 479 18.67 -25.18 -2.51
C ALA A 479 17.85 -24.28 -1.57
N THR A 480 17.72 -24.66 -0.29
CA THR A 480 17.00 -23.87 0.71
C THR A 480 17.67 -22.52 0.96
N PHE A 481 18.97 -22.50 1.28
CA PHE A 481 19.69 -21.24 1.54
C PHE A 481 19.84 -20.39 0.28
N GLN A 482 20.06 -21.01 -0.87
CA GLN A 482 20.10 -20.32 -2.16
C GLN A 482 18.75 -19.65 -2.48
N SER A 483 17.64 -20.32 -2.19
CA SER A 483 16.30 -19.77 -2.39
C SER A 483 16.04 -18.55 -1.49
N ILE A 484 16.43 -18.61 -0.22
CA ILE A 484 16.25 -17.47 0.70
C ILE A 484 17.13 -16.30 0.29
N ALA A 485 18.42 -16.54 0.05
CA ALA A 485 19.37 -15.52 -0.38
C ALA A 485 18.88 -14.83 -1.67
N ALA A 486 18.55 -15.60 -2.71
CA ALA A 486 18.05 -15.05 -3.97
C ALA A 486 16.74 -14.25 -3.80
N SER A 487 15.82 -14.71 -2.94
CA SER A 487 14.51 -14.05 -2.76
C SER A 487 14.57 -12.81 -1.88
N THR A 488 15.67 -12.60 -1.14
CA THR A 488 15.87 -11.48 -0.21
C THR A 488 17.01 -10.54 -0.64
N GLY A 489 17.58 -10.75 -1.84
CA GLY A 489 18.74 -10.00 -2.34
C GLY A 489 20.07 -10.34 -1.65
N GLY A 490 20.12 -11.41 -0.86
CA GLY A 490 21.31 -11.90 -0.18
C GLY A 490 22.19 -12.83 -1.03
N THR A 491 23.33 -13.25 -0.48
CA THR A 491 24.30 -14.14 -1.15
C THR A 491 24.64 -15.34 -0.27
N VAL A 492 24.90 -16.49 -0.91
CA VAL A 492 25.42 -17.69 -0.24
C VAL A 492 26.93 -17.83 -0.47
N TYR A 493 27.69 -17.65 0.61
CA TYR A 493 29.12 -17.87 0.65
C TYR A 493 29.39 -19.30 1.14
N GLN A 494 30.01 -20.12 0.30
CA GLN A 494 30.44 -21.47 0.69
C GLN A 494 31.95 -21.44 0.89
N ILE A 495 32.38 -21.60 2.14
CA ILE A 495 33.74 -21.24 2.56
C ILE A 495 34.46 -22.46 3.12
N GLY A 496 35.70 -22.68 2.68
CA GLY A 496 36.64 -23.55 3.41
C GLY A 496 37.24 -22.81 4.60
N SER A 497 37.51 -23.49 5.71
CA SER A 497 37.97 -22.87 6.97
C SER A 497 39.22 -21.97 6.87
N GLY A 498 39.99 -22.03 5.77
CA GLY A 498 41.14 -21.15 5.49
C GLY A 498 40.88 -19.91 4.61
N GLU A 499 39.68 -19.72 4.05
CA GLU A 499 39.34 -18.62 3.11
C GLU A 499 38.46 -17.52 3.74
N LEU A 500 38.12 -17.68 5.03
CA LEU A 500 37.17 -16.84 5.76
C LEU A 500 37.57 -15.36 5.83
N SER A 501 38.89 -15.07 5.90
CA SER A 501 39.43 -13.71 5.97
C SER A 501 39.34 -12.93 4.66
N THR A 502 39.11 -13.59 3.52
CA THR A 502 38.99 -12.90 2.21
C THR A 502 37.55 -12.48 1.93
N ILE A 503 36.58 -13.31 2.35
CA ILE A 503 35.13 -12.99 2.30
C ILE A 503 34.74 -11.99 3.39
N LEU A 504 35.51 -11.92 4.48
CA LEU A 504 35.42 -10.89 5.52
C LEU A 504 35.40 -9.47 4.93
N ASN A 505 36.34 -9.12 4.05
CA ASN A 505 36.35 -7.79 3.43
C ASN A 505 35.10 -7.50 2.59
N GLN A 506 34.45 -8.54 2.05
CA GLN A 506 33.24 -8.41 1.22
C GLN A 506 31.99 -8.13 2.08
N LEU A 507 31.82 -8.85 3.19
CA LEU A 507 30.69 -8.65 4.13
C LEU A 507 30.81 -7.32 4.89
N LEU A 508 32.04 -6.90 5.20
CA LEU A 508 32.34 -5.63 5.85
C LEU A 508 31.98 -4.46 4.94
N GLN A 509 32.34 -4.54 3.65
CA GLN A 509 32.16 -3.45 2.69
C GLN A 509 30.71 -3.23 2.21
N GLU A 510 29.84 -4.22 2.30
CA GLU A 510 28.42 -4.07 1.93
C GLU A 510 27.58 -3.50 3.10
N ASP A 511 27.83 -2.26 3.53
CA ASP A 511 26.97 -1.59 4.51
C ASP A 511 25.85 -0.76 3.87
N PHE A 512 24.70 -0.80 4.55
CA PHE A 512 23.39 -0.21 4.26
C PHE A 512 23.38 0.75 3.06
N ALA A 513 23.30 0.16 1.88
CA ALA A 513 22.99 0.89 0.68
C ALA A 513 21.69 1.67 0.88
N SER A 514 21.77 3.00 0.77
CA SER A 514 20.66 3.78 0.25
C SER A 514 20.08 3.02 -0.96
N SER A 515 18.80 2.66 -0.91
CA SER A 515 18.01 2.02 -1.98
C SER A 515 18.81 1.21 -3.02
N THR A 516 18.79 -0.13 -2.91
CA THR A 516 19.36 -0.97 -3.97
C THR A 516 18.42 -0.96 -5.18
N ALA A 517 18.85 -0.37 -6.30
CA ALA A 517 18.07 -0.28 -7.52
C ALA A 517 18.58 -1.26 -8.59
N VAL A 518 17.66 -1.83 -9.37
CA VAL A 518 18.00 -2.63 -10.56
C VAL A 518 18.30 -1.66 -11.71
N VAL A 519 19.50 -1.74 -12.29
CA VAL A 519 19.89 -0.88 -13.41
C VAL A 519 19.66 -1.58 -14.73
N ASP A 520 20.03 -2.86 -14.80
CA ASP A 520 19.88 -3.65 -16.01
C ASP A 520 19.70 -5.13 -15.67
N TYR A 521 18.93 -5.81 -16.51
CA TYR A 521 18.78 -7.26 -16.49
C TYR A 521 18.67 -7.70 -17.94
N PHE A 522 19.49 -8.67 -18.34
CA PHE A 522 19.44 -9.20 -19.71
C PHE A 522 19.96 -10.63 -19.82
N VAL A 523 19.40 -11.35 -20.77
CA VAL A 523 19.80 -12.72 -21.14
C VAL A 523 20.61 -12.66 -22.42
N GLN A 524 21.90 -12.98 -22.31
CA GLN A 524 22.78 -13.03 -23.47
C GLN A 524 22.74 -14.40 -24.14
N THR A 525 22.27 -14.48 -25.37
CA THR A 525 22.33 -15.72 -26.17
C THR A 525 23.68 -15.91 -26.84
N THR A 526 23.97 -17.13 -27.34
CA THR A 526 25.26 -17.44 -28.00
C THR A 526 25.48 -16.68 -29.29
N SER A 527 24.43 -16.10 -29.88
CA SER A 527 24.44 -15.36 -31.15
C SER A 527 24.73 -13.87 -31.02
N GLU A 528 24.60 -13.30 -29.82
CA GLU A 528 24.78 -11.86 -29.60
C GLU A 528 26.23 -11.47 -29.31
N SER A 529 26.47 -10.16 -29.26
CA SER A 529 27.76 -9.55 -28.91
C SER A 529 28.41 -10.23 -27.69
N ASN A 530 29.73 -10.30 -27.66
CA ASN A 530 30.45 -10.72 -26.47
C ASN A 530 30.72 -9.55 -25.51
N SER A 531 30.31 -8.33 -25.85
CA SER A 531 30.50 -7.12 -25.04
C SER A 531 29.15 -6.52 -24.69
N MET A 532 28.96 -6.13 -23.43
CA MET A 532 27.77 -5.46 -22.92
C MET A 532 28.16 -4.21 -22.14
N ASP A 533 27.37 -3.16 -22.32
CA ASP A 533 27.57 -1.87 -21.66
C ASP A 533 26.78 -1.85 -20.35
N VAL A 534 27.46 -1.44 -19.28
CA VAL A 534 26.91 -1.24 -17.94
C VAL A 534 27.09 0.22 -17.59
N HIS A 535 26.00 0.98 -17.54
CA HIS A 535 26.04 2.40 -17.24
C HIS A 535 25.98 2.65 -15.73
N VAL A 536 26.92 3.45 -15.23
CA VAL A 536 27.05 3.83 -13.83
C VAL A 536 26.94 5.34 -13.71
N ASP A 537 25.99 5.82 -12.91
CA ASP A 537 25.76 7.25 -12.65
C ASP A 537 26.66 7.82 -11.54
N SER A 538 26.68 9.15 -11.46
CA SER A 538 27.41 9.93 -10.45
C SER A 538 27.03 9.61 -8.99
N GLU A 539 25.80 9.18 -8.74
CA GLU A 539 25.27 8.90 -7.40
C GLU A 539 25.47 7.44 -6.96
N THR A 540 26.14 6.62 -7.77
CA THR A 540 26.34 5.21 -7.47
C THR A 540 27.44 4.98 -6.44
N THR A 541 27.08 4.39 -5.31
CA THR A 541 28.01 4.04 -4.21
C THR A 541 28.49 2.59 -4.27
N ASN A 542 27.69 1.68 -4.81
CA ASN A 542 28.08 0.29 -5.05
C ASN A 542 27.50 -0.20 -6.37
N LEU A 543 28.31 -0.95 -7.13
CA LEU A 543 27.91 -1.68 -8.33
C LEU A 543 28.06 -3.18 -8.08
N VAL A 544 27.00 -3.95 -8.33
CA VAL A 544 27.01 -5.41 -8.24
C VAL A 544 26.55 -6.00 -9.57
N ILE A 545 27.37 -6.87 -10.15
CA ILE A 545 27.07 -7.59 -11.38
C ILE A 545 27.06 -9.08 -11.08
N THR A 546 25.91 -9.72 -11.25
CA THR A 546 25.73 -11.17 -11.10
C THR A 546 25.53 -11.81 -12.46
N ILE A 547 26.32 -12.84 -12.78
CA ILE A 547 26.35 -13.50 -14.08
C ILE A 547 26.15 -15.00 -13.87
N SER A 548 24.99 -15.52 -14.25
CA SER A 548 24.67 -16.95 -14.23
C SER A 548 25.02 -17.60 -15.56
N GLY A 549 25.60 -18.81 -15.53
CA GLY A 549 26.00 -19.58 -16.71
C GLY A 549 27.51 -19.81 -16.94
N PRO A 550 28.45 -18.96 -16.47
CA PRO A 550 29.88 -19.26 -16.52
C PRO A 550 30.26 -20.50 -15.71
N TYR A 551 31.26 -21.28 -16.15
CA TYR A 551 31.82 -22.43 -15.39
C TYR A 551 33.13 -22.12 -14.67
N SER A 552 33.61 -20.89 -14.77
CA SER A 552 34.84 -20.41 -14.15
C SER A 552 34.77 -18.90 -14.00
N SER A 553 35.38 -18.37 -12.94
CA SER A 553 35.60 -16.93 -12.79
C SER A 553 36.37 -16.34 -13.97
N THR A 554 37.23 -17.07 -14.67
CA THR A 554 38.02 -16.51 -15.78
C THR A 554 37.24 -16.26 -17.06
N HIS A 555 35.96 -16.64 -17.15
CA HIS A 555 35.18 -16.51 -18.39
C HIS A 555 34.49 -15.16 -18.59
N ALA A 556 34.59 -14.25 -17.62
CA ALA A 556 34.13 -12.88 -17.75
C ALA A 556 35.26 -11.90 -17.44
N THR A 557 35.25 -10.76 -18.09
CA THR A 557 36.09 -9.60 -17.74
C THR A 557 35.24 -8.37 -17.69
N LEU A 558 35.56 -7.45 -16.79
CA LEU A 558 34.89 -6.16 -16.68
C LEU A 558 35.95 -5.09 -16.89
N SER A 559 35.68 -4.11 -17.74
CA SER A 559 36.57 -2.97 -17.96
C SER A 559 35.91 -1.69 -17.48
N ASP A 560 36.71 -0.81 -16.88
CA ASP A 560 36.28 0.50 -16.42
C ASP A 560 35.98 1.45 -17.59
N PRO A 561 35.39 2.65 -17.33
CA PRO A 561 35.09 3.61 -18.39
C PRO A 561 36.31 4.15 -19.15
N THR A 562 37.54 3.93 -18.66
CA THR A 562 38.78 4.27 -19.37
C THR A 562 39.25 3.18 -20.32
N GLY A 563 38.61 2.00 -20.28
CA GLY A 563 38.97 0.80 -21.05
C GLY A 563 39.98 -0.10 -20.34
N THR A 564 40.28 0.16 -19.05
CA THR A 564 41.21 -0.66 -18.27
C THR A 564 40.47 -1.85 -17.67
N VAL A 565 41.02 -3.06 -17.82
CA VAL A 565 40.40 -4.27 -17.24
C VAL A 565 40.48 -4.22 -15.72
N GLN A 566 39.33 -4.34 -15.07
CA GLN A 566 39.20 -4.30 -13.61
C GLN A 566 39.94 -5.47 -12.96
N THR A 567 40.82 -5.14 -12.02
CA THR A 567 41.47 -6.11 -11.14
C THR A 567 40.70 -6.22 -9.84
N PHE A 568 40.37 -7.45 -9.42
CA PHE A 568 39.61 -7.73 -8.19
C PHE A 568 40.52 -8.13 -7.03
N SER A 569 41.72 -7.56 -6.99
CA SER A 569 42.74 -7.77 -5.94
C SER A 569 42.93 -6.52 -5.07
N THR A 570 42.13 -5.49 -5.30
CA THR A 570 42.18 -4.17 -4.65
C THR A 570 41.05 -4.02 -3.65
N GLU A 571 41.32 -3.31 -2.56
CA GLU A 571 40.32 -2.92 -1.55
C GLU A 571 39.15 -2.18 -2.22
N GLY A 572 37.90 -2.56 -1.91
CA GLY A 572 36.71 -2.00 -2.55
C GLY A 572 36.22 -2.74 -3.79
N THR A 573 36.91 -3.80 -4.24
CA THR A 573 36.50 -4.60 -5.40
C THR A 573 36.58 -6.09 -5.11
N THR A 574 35.51 -6.84 -5.37
CA THR A 574 35.46 -8.28 -5.11
C THR A 574 34.93 -9.04 -6.31
N ARG A 575 35.40 -10.28 -6.45
CA ARG A 575 34.90 -11.22 -7.44
C ARG A 575 34.80 -12.59 -6.83
N TYR A 576 33.58 -13.10 -6.81
CA TYR A 576 33.26 -14.41 -6.29
C TYR A 576 32.70 -15.31 -7.41
N TYR A 577 32.98 -16.61 -7.31
CA TYR A 577 32.44 -17.61 -8.21
C TYR A 577 31.95 -18.81 -7.42
N SER A 578 30.64 -19.09 -7.52
CA SER A 578 30.02 -20.27 -6.94
C SER A 578 28.84 -20.72 -7.80
N SER A 579 28.62 -22.04 -7.86
CA SER A 579 27.43 -22.61 -8.52
C SER A 579 27.16 -22.09 -9.94
N ASN A 580 28.21 -22.00 -10.77
CA ASN A 580 28.15 -21.44 -12.13
C ASN A 580 27.69 -19.97 -12.21
N THR A 581 27.89 -19.22 -11.13
CA THR A 581 27.53 -17.80 -11.02
C THR A 581 28.77 -17.00 -10.65
N ILE A 582 29.03 -15.91 -11.36
CA ILE A 582 30.05 -14.92 -11.01
C ILE A 582 29.34 -13.72 -10.39
N THR A 583 29.78 -13.29 -9.22
CA THR A 583 29.35 -12.02 -8.62
C THR A 583 30.56 -11.09 -8.57
N MET A 584 30.43 -9.90 -9.14
CA MET A 584 31.43 -8.83 -9.09
C MET A 584 30.85 -7.66 -8.31
N THR A 585 31.58 -7.16 -7.32
CA THR A 585 31.19 -5.97 -6.55
C THR A 585 32.27 -4.91 -6.66
N ILE A 586 31.87 -3.66 -6.89
CA ILE A 586 32.76 -2.49 -6.96
C ILE A 586 32.16 -1.40 -6.07
N GLN A 587 32.90 -0.95 -5.09
CA GLN A 587 32.56 0.19 -4.26
C GLN A 587 33.04 1.49 -4.91
N ASN A 588 32.23 2.53 -4.77
CA ASN A 588 32.44 3.85 -5.35
C ASN A 588 32.96 3.76 -6.80
N PRO A 589 32.24 3.03 -7.68
CA PRO A 589 32.67 2.84 -9.06
C PRO A 589 32.84 4.19 -9.76
N THR A 590 33.85 4.30 -10.62
CA THR A 590 33.98 5.49 -11.47
C THR A 590 32.75 5.62 -12.36
N PRO A 591 32.05 6.78 -12.36
CA PRO A 591 30.89 7.00 -13.23
C PRO A 591 31.24 6.87 -14.71
N GLY A 592 30.29 6.37 -15.51
CA GLY A 592 30.44 6.13 -16.94
C GLY A 592 30.09 4.71 -17.38
N THR A 593 30.43 4.38 -18.61
CA THR A 593 30.09 3.08 -19.21
C THR A 593 31.19 2.06 -18.95
N TRP A 594 30.88 1.10 -18.08
CA TRP A 594 31.69 -0.10 -17.86
C TRP A 594 31.38 -1.14 -18.93
N VAL A 595 32.35 -1.96 -19.28
CA VAL A 595 32.21 -2.96 -20.37
C VAL A 595 32.38 -4.37 -19.82
N LEU A 596 31.28 -5.12 -19.75
CA LEU A 596 31.27 -6.54 -19.41
C LEU A 596 31.55 -7.37 -20.66
N THR A 597 32.57 -8.21 -20.63
CA THR A 597 32.98 -9.04 -21.77
C THR A 597 32.87 -10.52 -21.47
N ARG A 598 32.17 -11.24 -22.36
CA ARG A 598 32.01 -12.69 -22.42
C ARG A 598 33.13 -13.33 -23.22
N LEU A 599 34.01 -14.06 -22.54
CA LEU A 599 35.17 -14.71 -23.17
C LEU A 599 34.84 -16.08 -23.79
N LEU A 600 33.71 -16.70 -23.41
CA LEU A 600 33.19 -17.92 -24.03
C LEU A 600 31.72 -17.74 -24.38
N SER A 601 31.36 -17.97 -25.64
CA SER A 601 29.99 -17.86 -26.16
C SER A 601 29.07 -18.94 -25.57
N ARG A 602 28.50 -18.66 -24.40
CA ARG A 602 27.43 -19.42 -23.75
C ARG A 602 26.29 -18.50 -23.36
N ARG A 603 25.10 -19.08 -23.16
CA ARG A 603 23.97 -18.35 -22.61
C ARG A 603 24.33 -17.84 -21.22
N TRP A 604 24.26 -16.53 -21.03
CA TRP A 604 24.43 -15.87 -19.73
C TRP A 604 23.13 -15.19 -19.33
N GLU A 605 22.84 -15.18 -18.04
CA GLU A 605 21.78 -14.34 -17.47
C GLU A 605 22.49 -13.36 -16.54
N VAL A 606 22.41 -12.08 -16.86
CA VAL A 606 23.15 -11.00 -16.20
C VAL A 606 22.16 -10.12 -15.46
N ASN A 607 22.41 -9.93 -14.16
CA ASN A 607 21.68 -8.98 -13.33
C ASN A 607 22.65 -7.91 -12.82
N VAL A 608 22.32 -6.65 -13.04
CA VAL A 608 23.11 -5.49 -12.64
C VAL A 608 22.30 -4.65 -11.67
N THR A 609 22.80 -4.52 -10.46
CA THR A 609 22.19 -3.72 -9.39
C THR A 609 23.17 -2.68 -8.88
N VAL A 610 22.65 -1.52 -8.49
CA VAL A 610 23.45 -0.45 -7.89
C VAL A 610 22.84 0.01 -6.57
N SER A 611 23.69 0.54 -5.71
CA SER A 611 23.28 1.38 -4.58
C SER A 611 23.39 2.83 -5.03
N SER A 612 22.27 3.51 -5.19
CA SER A 612 22.23 4.90 -5.68
C SER A 612 21.05 5.64 -5.05
N ALA A 613 21.18 6.95 -4.91
CA ALA A 613 20.10 7.81 -4.46
C ALA A 613 18.94 7.86 -5.46
N ILE A 614 19.22 7.71 -6.77
CA ILE A 614 18.20 7.78 -7.82
C ILE A 614 17.42 6.47 -7.86
N ASP A 615 16.09 6.55 -7.78
CA ASP A 615 15.18 5.40 -7.90
C ASP A 615 13.92 5.77 -8.70
N ILE A 616 13.14 4.77 -9.12
CA ILE A 616 11.88 4.97 -9.83
C ILE A 616 10.75 4.13 -9.24
N ASP A 617 9.53 4.66 -9.35
CA ASP A 617 8.29 3.92 -9.19
C ASP A 617 7.40 4.14 -10.43
N ILE A 618 6.43 3.26 -10.64
CA ILE A 618 5.48 3.37 -11.75
C ILE A 618 4.04 3.21 -11.29
N GLN A 619 3.16 3.91 -11.98
CA GLN A 619 1.72 3.74 -11.83
C GLN A 619 1.10 3.55 -13.21
N LEU A 620 0.31 2.49 -13.36
CA LEU A 620 -0.52 2.29 -14.53
C LEU A 620 -1.82 3.05 -14.33
N ILE A 621 -2.16 3.90 -15.29
CA ILE A 621 -3.35 4.75 -15.26
C ILE A 621 -4.29 4.27 -16.35
N GLU A 622 -5.51 3.92 -15.96
CA GLU A 622 -6.59 3.61 -16.87
C GLU A 622 -7.40 4.87 -17.16
N THR A 623 -7.95 4.96 -18.37
CA THR A 623 -9.01 5.91 -18.71
C THR A 623 -10.31 5.14 -18.83
N ASP A 624 -11.35 5.55 -18.11
CA ASP A 624 -12.68 4.96 -18.31
C ASP A 624 -13.36 5.54 -19.55
N ASP A 625 -14.52 4.98 -19.89
CA ASP A 625 -15.36 5.41 -21.01
C ASP A 625 -15.87 6.85 -20.86
N THR A 626 -15.73 7.45 -19.68
CA THR A 626 -16.08 8.85 -19.42
C THR A 626 -14.90 9.79 -19.64
N GLY A 627 -13.71 9.30 -19.97
CA GLY A 627 -12.51 10.12 -20.14
C GLY A 627 -11.89 10.56 -18.81
N ILE A 628 -12.33 9.98 -17.70
CA ILE A 628 -11.72 10.16 -16.37
C ILE A 628 -10.61 9.12 -16.25
N TYR A 629 -9.51 9.49 -15.63
CA TYR A 629 -8.38 8.60 -15.46
C TYR A 629 -8.14 8.28 -13.99
N TYR A 630 -7.63 7.09 -13.72
CA TYR A 630 -7.41 6.58 -12.38
C TYR A 630 -6.20 5.63 -12.36
N VAL A 631 -5.47 5.63 -11.25
CA VAL A 631 -4.40 4.67 -11.01
C VAL A 631 -5.02 3.28 -10.84
N SER A 632 -4.54 2.32 -11.62
CA SER A 632 -4.92 0.92 -11.56
C SER A 632 -4.00 0.18 -10.61
N ASN A 633 -4.62 -0.53 -9.67
CA ASN A 633 -4.01 -1.45 -8.72
C ASN A 633 -4.24 -2.92 -9.11
N ARG A 634 -4.67 -3.17 -10.36
CA ARG A 634 -4.93 -4.50 -10.92
C ARG A 634 -3.88 -4.86 -11.97
N ASN A 635 -3.77 -6.14 -12.30
CA ASN A 635 -2.92 -6.55 -13.43
C ASN A 635 -3.49 -5.95 -14.73
N PRO A 636 -2.64 -5.40 -15.62
CA PRO A 636 -3.13 -4.73 -16.81
C PRO A 636 -3.73 -5.71 -17.82
N ILE A 637 -4.75 -5.24 -18.54
CA ILE A 637 -5.43 -6.05 -19.55
C ILE A 637 -4.65 -6.03 -20.87
N ILE A 638 -4.37 -7.21 -21.43
CA ILE A 638 -3.66 -7.39 -22.70
C ILE A 638 -4.31 -6.55 -23.81
N GLY A 639 -3.52 -5.77 -24.54
CA GLY A 639 -3.96 -4.98 -25.70
C GLY A 639 -4.81 -3.75 -25.37
N LYS A 640 -5.15 -3.52 -24.09
CA LYS A 640 -5.82 -2.28 -23.65
C LYS A 640 -4.79 -1.15 -23.54
N ASN A 641 -5.23 0.07 -23.81
CA ASN A 641 -4.39 1.27 -23.70
C ASN A 641 -4.39 1.76 -22.25
N TYR A 642 -3.20 2.05 -21.73
CA TYR A 642 -2.96 2.61 -20.40
C TYR A 642 -2.03 3.83 -20.55
N THR A 643 -1.94 4.64 -19.51
CA THR A 643 -0.84 5.58 -19.34
C THR A 643 0.08 5.07 -18.25
N ILE A 644 1.39 5.05 -18.51
CA ILE A 644 2.39 4.85 -17.46
C ILE A 644 2.75 6.24 -16.93
N ALA A 645 2.55 6.44 -15.63
CA ALA A 645 3.21 7.48 -14.88
C ALA A 645 4.48 6.93 -14.26
N VAL A 646 5.61 7.56 -14.53
CA VAL A 646 6.89 7.25 -13.87
C VAL A 646 7.12 8.31 -12.81
N VAL A 647 7.33 7.89 -11.58
CA VAL A 647 7.77 8.74 -10.47
C VAL A 647 9.26 8.52 -10.30
N VAL A 648 10.03 9.59 -10.25
CA VAL A 648 11.50 9.54 -10.11
C VAL A 648 11.91 10.22 -8.82
N TYR A 649 12.82 9.58 -8.10
CA TYR A 649 13.33 10.06 -6.82
C TYR A 649 14.78 10.53 -6.95
N ASN A 650 15.12 11.59 -6.21
CA ASN A 650 16.48 12.13 -6.07
C ASN A 650 17.23 12.41 -7.38
N LEU A 651 16.51 12.79 -8.44
CA LEU A 651 17.09 13.18 -9.72
C LEU A 651 17.22 14.70 -9.82
N ASN A 652 18.39 15.19 -10.23
CA ASN A 652 18.63 16.62 -10.40
C ASN A 652 17.85 17.20 -11.59
N SER A 653 17.36 18.45 -11.49
CA SER A 653 16.65 19.16 -12.57
C SER A 653 17.50 19.43 -13.82
N SER A 654 18.84 19.31 -13.71
CA SER A 654 19.76 19.48 -14.83
C SER A 654 19.92 18.20 -15.66
N SER A 655 19.39 17.06 -15.20
CA SER A 655 19.37 15.79 -15.91
C SER A 655 18.49 15.89 -17.17
N THR A 656 18.83 15.13 -18.21
CA THR A 656 18.19 15.25 -19.53
C THR A 656 18.06 13.91 -20.26
N SER A 657 17.47 13.96 -21.46
CA SER A 657 17.44 12.84 -22.42
C SER A 657 16.71 11.60 -21.91
N PHE A 658 15.54 11.81 -21.29
CA PHE A 658 14.79 10.71 -20.69
C PHE A 658 14.02 9.89 -21.72
N ALA A 659 14.05 8.57 -21.54
CA ALA A 659 13.25 7.64 -22.32
C ALA A 659 12.74 6.50 -21.43
N LEU A 660 11.48 6.13 -21.66
CA LEU A 660 10.87 4.95 -21.06
C LEU A 660 11.02 3.77 -21.99
N ASN A 661 11.57 2.67 -21.47
CA ASN A 661 11.77 1.42 -22.17
C ASN A 661 10.89 0.33 -21.57
N ILE A 662 10.35 -0.53 -22.43
CA ILE A 662 9.65 -1.75 -22.05
C ILE A 662 10.50 -2.93 -22.48
N LEU A 663 10.84 -3.78 -21.52
CA LEU A 663 11.71 -4.94 -21.72
C LEU A 663 10.90 -6.22 -21.58
N ASP A 664 11.21 -7.26 -22.34
CA ASP A 664 10.69 -8.60 -22.08
C ASP A 664 11.40 -9.31 -20.91
N GLU A 665 11.03 -10.57 -20.67
CA GLU A 665 11.63 -11.44 -19.64
C GLU A 665 13.10 -11.79 -19.91
N GLU A 666 13.61 -11.47 -21.10
CA GLU A 666 15.02 -11.59 -21.46
C GLU A 666 15.78 -10.26 -21.37
N GLY A 667 15.13 -9.14 -21.01
CA GLY A 667 15.76 -7.82 -20.96
C GLY A 667 15.92 -7.14 -22.32
N THR A 668 15.24 -7.63 -23.36
CA THR A 668 15.27 -7.00 -24.68
C THR A 668 14.27 -5.87 -24.73
N VAL A 669 14.73 -4.68 -25.14
CA VAL A 669 13.87 -3.51 -25.30
C VAL A 669 12.94 -3.69 -26.51
N ASN A 670 11.65 -3.89 -26.23
CA ASN A 670 10.60 -4.07 -27.24
C ASN A 670 9.89 -2.76 -27.60
N TYR A 671 9.90 -1.80 -26.67
CA TYR A 671 9.34 -0.46 -26.88
C TYR A 671 10.22 0.58 -26.20
N ASN A 672 10.44 1.70 -26.89
CA ASN A 672 11.21 2.83 -26.40
C ASN A 672 10.48 4.11 -26.83
N THR A 673 10.17 4.98 -25.86
CA THR A 673 9.59 6.29 -26.12
C THR A 673 10.32 7.36 -25.31
N PRO A 674 10.68 8.51 -25.92
CA PRO A 674 11.05 9.69 -25.15
C PRO A 674 9.94 10.05 -24.17
N ILE A 675 10.33 10.53 -22.99
CA ILE A 675 9.40 10.98 -21.96
C ILE A 675 9.89 12.32 -21.41
N ASP A 676 8.98 13.27 -21.24
CA ASP A 676 9.30 14.53 -20.58
C ASP A 676 9.03 14.38 -19.08
N LEU A 677 10.01 14.76 -18.26
CA LEU A 677 9.87 14.76 -16.81
C LEU A 677 9.55 16.17 -16.30
N ASN A 678 8.49 16.26 -15.53
CA ASN A 678 8.07 17.46 -14.81
C ASN A 678 8.74 17.47 -13.44
N PHE A 679 9.68 18.40 -13.24
CA PHE A 679 10.36 18.60 -11.96
C PHE A 679 9.52 19.49 -11.04
N GLY A 680 8.63 18.86 -10.28
CA GLY A 680 7.84 19.52 -9.25
C GLY A 680 8.61 19.68 -7.93
N PRO A 681 8.16 20.57 -7.02
CA PRO A 681 8.81 20.81 -5.72
C PRO A 681 8.81 19.59 -4.78
N SER A 682 7.93 18.61 -5.03
CA SER A 682 7.76 17.42 -4.18
C SER A 682 7.90 16.09 -4.92
N LYS A 683 7.77 16.06 -6.26
CA LYS A 683 7.86 14.84 -7.08
C LYS A 683 8.34 15.17 -8.49
N ILE A 684 9.11 14.25 -9.07
CA ILE A 684 9.48 14.28 -10.48
C ILE A 684 8.62 13.24 -11.17
N THR A 685 7.80 13.67 -12.13
CA THR A 685 6.87 12.75 -12.81
C THR A 685 6.94 12.87 -14.32
N GLY A 686 6.80 11.75 -15.01
CA GLY A 686 6.65 11.69 -16.46
C GLY A 686 5.47 10.81 -16.84
N TYR A 687 4.84 11.10 -17.98
CA TYR A 687 3.68 10.36 -18.45
C TYR A 687 3.85 9.93 -19.90
N THR A 688 3.46 8.70 -20.21
CA THR A 688 3.38 8.23 -21.59
C THR A 688 2.29 7.16 -21.75
N SER A 689 1.64 7.12 -22.91
CA SER A 689 0.68 6.05 -23.22
C SER A 689 1.38 4.76 -23.64
N ILE A 690 0.77 3.62 -23.30
CA ILE A 690 1.22 2.28 -23.68
C ILE A 690 0.03 1.39 -24.04
N VAL A 691 0.18 0.63 -25.11
CA VAL A 691 -0.67 -0.53 -25.37
C VAL A 691 -0.04 -1.73 -24.69
N ILE A 692 -0.76 -2.34 -23.74
CA ILE A 692 -0.22 -3.40 -22.90
C ILE A 692 0.18 -4.61 -23.76
N PRO A 693 1.45 -5.08 -23.69
CA PRO A 693 1.93 -6.26 -24.40
C PRO A 693 1.16 -7.53 -24.03
N SER A 694 1.30 -8.58 -24.85
CA SER A 694 0.71 -9.90 -24.58
C SER A 694 1.54 -10.80 -23.68
N THR A 695 2.77 -10.38 -23.33
CA THR A 695 3.73 -11.10 -22.49
C THR A 695 4.14 -10.24 -21.31
N SER A 696 4.65 -10.86 -20.25
CA SER A 696 5.21 -10.11 -19.12
C SER A 696 6.31 -9.17 -19.57
N PHE A 697 6.43 -8.03 -18.89
CA PHE A 697 7.41 -7.01 -19.25
C PHE A 697 7.92 -6.24 -18.03
N TYR A 698 9.12 -5.68 -18.15
CA TYR A 698 9.69 -4.73 -17.21
C TYR A 698 9.60 -3.31 -17.77
N VAL A 699 9.55 -2.33 -16.87
CA VAL A 699 9.61 -0.91 -17.22
C VAL A 699 10.95 -0.35 -16.76
N GLN A 700 11.66 0.33 -17.66
CA GLN A 700 12.95 0.96 -17.36
C GLN A 700 12.94 2.42 -17.78
N LEU A 701 13.31 3.31 -16.87
CA LEU A 701 13.67 4.68 -17.18
C LEU A 701 15.16 4.74 -17.54
N SER A 702 15.48 5.49 -18.59
CA SER A 702 16.86 5.81 -18.96
C SER A 702 17.02 7.31 -19.13
N GLY A 703 18.21 7.84 -18.88
CA GLY A 703 18.49 9.28 -19.00
C GLY A 703 19.97 9.59 -18.89
N THR A 704 20.28 10.89 -18.82
CA THR A 704 21.61 11.43 -18.51
C THR A 704 21.52 12.27 -17.25
N ASP A 705 22.39 12.01 -16.28
CA ASP A 705 22.43 12.73 -15.00
C ASP A 705 23.00 14.16 -15.14
N GLN A 706 23.09 14.88 -14.02
CA GLN A 706 23.60 16.27 -13.99
C GLN A 706 25.06 16.41 -14.44
N ASP A 707 25.85 15.34 -14.31
CA ASP A 707 27.28 15.33 -14.62
C ASP A 707 27.57 14.81 -16.04
N GLY A 708 26.51 14.42 -16.77
CA GLY A 708 26.59 13.97 -18.15
C GLY A 708 26.76 12.46 -18.32
N PHE A 709 26.60 11.67 -17.26
CA PHE A 709 26.68 10.21 -17.31
C PHE A 709 25.31 9.60 -17.59
N GLN A 710 25.29 8.55 -18.41
CA GLN A 710 24.06 7.81 -18.70
C GLN A 710 23.65 6.97 -17.49
N PHE A 711 22.35 6.85 -17.26
CA PHE A 711 21.80 5.99 -16.22
C PHE A 711 20.59 5.20 -16.73
N LYS A 712 20.34 4.07 -16.07
CA LYS A 712 19.13 3.26 -16.23
C LYS A 712 18.58 2.89 -14.86
N ARG A 713 17.26 2.83 -14.73
CA ARG A 713 16.56 2.30 -13.56
C ARG A 713 15.42 1.42 -14.05
N THR A 714 15.43 0.16 -13.68
CA THR A 714 14.44 -0.84 -14.05
C THR A 714 13.60 -1.16 -12.83
N LEU A 715 12.28 -1.19 -12.99
CA LEU A 715 11.38 -1.67 -11.95
C LEU A 715 11.74 -3.12 -11.60
N GLY A 716 11.97 -3.39 -10.31
CA GLY A 716 12.40 -4.72 -9.84
C GLY A 716 11.37 -5.84 -10.02
N THR A 717 10.13 -5.51 -10.38
CA THR A 717 9.03 -6.45 -10.59
C THR A 717 8.57 -6.44 -12.04
N SER A 718 8.38 -7.63 -12.62
CA SER A 718 7.72 -7.74 -13.92
C SER A 718 6.22 -7.47 -13.79
N ILE A 719 5.68 -6.77 -14.78
CA ILE A 719 4.24 -6.59 -14.93
C ILE A 719 3.73 -7.76 -15.76
N THR A 720 2.70 -8.45 -15.26
CA THR A 720 2.10 -9.61 -15.95
C THR A 720 0.73 -9.22 -16.50
N PRO A 721 0.60 -9.03 -17.83
CA PRO A 721 -0.68 -8.77 -18.48
C PRO A 721 -1.63 -9.97 -18.39
N VAL A 722 -2.92 -9.70 -18.32
CA VAL A 722 -3.95 -10.76 -18.27
C VAL A 722 -5.10 -10.51 -19.23
N GLY A 723 -5.77 -11.60 -19.64
CA GLY A 723 -6.94 -11.56 -20.52
C GLY A 723 -8.28 -11.51 -19.79
N VAL A 724 -8.29 -11.20 -18.49
CA VAL A 724 -9.49 -11.25 -17.65
C VAL A 724 -9.52 -10.05 -16.71
N ASP A 725 -10.69 -9.43 -16.59
CA ASP A 725 -10.97 -8.44 -15.54
C ASP A 725 -11.87 -9.04 -14.47
N LEU A 726 -11.61 -8.69 -13.21
CA LEU A 726 -12.35 -9.11 -12.05
C LEU A 726 -12.77 -7.87 -11.27
N PHE A 727 -14.07 -7.62 -11.23
CA PHE A 727 -14.67 -6.55 -10.44
C PHE A 727 -15.45 -7.16 -9.28
N ILE A 728 -15.12 -6.78 -8.05
CA ILE A 728 -15.88 -7.19 -6.87
C ILE A 728 -16.81 -6.04 -6.51
N GLN A 729 -18.11 -6.30 -6.41
CA GLN A 729 -19.06 -5.33 -5.91
C GLN A 729 -18.67 -5.02 -4.46
N PRO A 730 -18.24 -3.80 -4.16
CA PRO A 730 -17.72 -3.55 -2.83
C PRO A 730 -18.91 -3.43 -1.85
N ILE A 731 -18.71 -3.86 -0.61
CA ILE A 731 -19.75 -3.87 0.43
C ILE A 731 -19.61 -2.62 1.28
N PHE A 732 -20.68 -1.83 1.41
CA PHE A 732 -20.66 -0.56 2.13
C PHE A 732 -21.53 -0.61 3.37
N GLY A 733 -20.97 -0.06 4.43
CA GLY A 733 -21.50 -0.24 5.76
C GLY A 733 -21.04 -1.55 6.36
N ASN A 734 -21.60 -1.87 7.52
CA ASN A 734 -21.17 -3.02 8.29
C ASN A 734 -21.97 -4.26 7.90
N LEU A 735 -21.27 -5.39 7.80
CA LEU A 735 -21.84 -6.70 7.52
C LEU A 735 -22.80 -7.09 8.64
N ALA A 736 -24.05 -7.44 8.34
CA ALA A 736 -24.97 -7.81 9.41
C ALA A 736 -24.49 -9.08 10.15
N ILE A 737 -24.56 -9.05 11.47
CA ILE A 737 -24.23 -10.20 12.31
C ILE A 737 -25.30 -11.29 12.21
N GLY A 738 -24.87 -12.54 12.36
CA GLY A 738 -25.74 -13.72 12.44
C GLY A 738 -26.46 -14.09 11.13
N THR A 739 -26.26 -13.34 10.05
CA THR A 739 -26.90 -13.59 8.75
C THR A 739 -25.84 -13.62 7.64
N PRO A 740 -25.89 -14.61 6.72
CA PRO A 740 -24.97 -14.65 5.58
C PRO A 740 -25.05 -13.39 4.72
N GLN A 741 -23.90 -12.77 4.48
CA GLN A 741 -23.74 -11.59 3.64
C GLN A 741 -23.17 -11.99 2.28
N ASN A 742 -23.70 -11.41 1.20
CA ASN A 742 -23.28 -11.71 -0.17
C ASN A 742 -22.11 -10.83 -0.60
N ILE A 743 -21.03 -11.44 -1.08
CA ILE A 743 -19.97 -10.79 -1.86
C ILE A 743 -20.26 -11.11 -3.33
N THR A 744 -20.63 -10.09 -4.10
CA THR A 744 -20.92 -10.25 -5.53
C THR A 744 -19.68 -9.88 -6.35
N TYR A 745 -19.41 -10.62 -7.42
CA TYR A 745 -18.35 -10.28 -8.37
C TYR A 745 -18.84 -10.38 -9.81
N THR A 746 -18.21 -9.60 -10.68
CA THR A 746 -18.34 -9.64 -12.14
C THR A 746 -16.98 -10.02 -12.71
N LEU A 747 -16.99 -11.00 -13.60
CA LEU A 747 -15.82 -11.49 -14.31
C LEU A 747 -16.00 -11.23 -15.80
N SER A 748 -15.05 -10.52 -16.41
CA SER A 748 -15.10 -10.11 -17.81
C SER A 748 -13.96 -10.74 -18.59
N ASN A 749 -14.27 -11.55 -19.61
CA ASN A 749 -13.24 -12.14 -20.45
C ASN A 749 -12.81 -11.16 -21.55
N GLN A 750 -11.65 -10.56 -21.37
CA GLN A 750 -11.05 -9.61 -22.31
C GLN A 750 -10.13 -10.31 -23.33
N GLY A 751 -9.97 -11.63 -23.24
CA GLY A 751 -9.21 -12.44 -24.18
C GLY A 751 -9.93 -12.66 -25.52
N SER A 752 -9.19 -13.18 -26.49
CA SER A 752 -9.69 -13.44 -27.85
C SER A 752 -10.48 -14.75 -28.00
N THR A 753 -10.50 -15.60 -26.98
CA THR A 753 -11.14 -16.93 -27.00
C THR A 753 -12.01 -17.17 -25.77
N THR A 754 -12.97 -18.08 -25.89
CA THR A 754 -13.68 -18.61 -24.72
C THR A 754 -12.69 -19.28 -23.78
N GLU A 755 -12.72 -18.89 -22.52
CA GLU A 755 -11.82 -19.40 -21.49
C GLU A 755 -12.63 -19.87 -20.28
N THR A 756 -12.12 -20.85 -19.54
CA THR A 756 -12.76 -21.29 -18.29
C THR A 756 -11.95 -20.81 -17.11
N TYR A 757 -12.59 -20.01 -16.27
CA TYR A 757 -11.99 -19.40 -15.09
C TYR A 757 -12.50 -20.06 -13.82
N THR A 758 -11.64 -20.13 -12.80
CA THR A 758 -12.02 -20.47 -11.43
C THR A 758 -11.88 -19.23 -10.57
N VAL A 759 -12.99 -18.71 -10.06
CA VAL A 759 -12.98 -17.62 -9.09
C VAL A 759 -13.02 -18.22 -7.69
N SER A 760 -12.12 -17.79 -6.81
CA SER A 760 -11.99 -18.30 -5.44
C SER A 760 -11.97 -17.16 -4.44
N ILE A 761 -12.44 -17.43 -3.21
CA ILE A 761 -12.42 -16.48 -2.11
C ILE A 761 -11.75 -17.10 -0.88
N VAL A 762 -10.94 -16.31 -0.17
CA VAL A 762 -10.29 -16.67 1.11
C VAL A 762 -10.42 -15.51 2.10
N ASP A 763 -10.40 -15.81 3.39
CA ASP A 763 -10.42 -14.81 4.47
C ASP A 763 -9.45 -15.15 5.60
N ASP A 764 -9.15 -14.16 6.43
CA ASP A 764 -8.24 -14.27 7.57
C ASP A 764 -8.91 -14.85 8.84
N LYS A 765 -10.25 -14.93 8.87
CA LYS A 765 -11.05 -15.35 10.04
C LYS A 765 -11.85 -16.65 9.85
N GLY A 766 -11.89 -17.26 8.67
CA GLY A 766 -12.64 -18.49 8.41
C GLY A 766 -14.16 -18.31 8.55
N ARG A 767 -14.70 -17.19 8.08
CA ARG A 767 -16.11 -16.78 8.07
C ARG A 767 -16.80 -16.99 6.72
N ILE A 768 -16.05 -17.30 5.67
CA ILE A 768 -16.61 -17.65 4.35
C ILE A 768 -17.37 -18.97 4.42
N LEU A 769 -18.54 -19.00 3.78
CA LEU A 769 -19.37 -20.18 3.61
C LEU A 769 -19.08 -20.88 2.28
N SER A 770 -19.18 -22.21 2.26
CA SER A 770 -19.07 -22.99 1.02
C SER A 770 -20.21 -22.67 0.04
N PRO A 771 -19.95 -22.60 -1.27
CA PRO A 771 -18.67 -22.90 -1.93
C PRO A 771 -17.66 -21.74 -1.87
N THR A 772 -16.38 -22.06 -1.64
CA THR A 772 -15.27 -21.09 -1.65
C THR A 772 -14.66 -20.86 -3.04
N SER A 773 -15.12 -21.60 -4.05
CA SER A 773 -14.73 -21.42 -5.45
C SER A 773 -15.87 -21.74 -6.41
N GLN A 774 -15.86 -21.07 -7.56
CA GLN A 774 -16.87 -21.20 -8.62
C GLN A 774 -16.19 -21.18 -9.98
N GLN A 775 -16.66 -22.04 -10.90
CA GLN A 775 -16.13 -22.13 -12.25
C GLN A 775 -17.07 -21.49 -13.27
N HIS A 776 -16.49 -20.73 -14.20
CA HIS A 776 -17.23 -20.04 -15.25
C HIS A 776 -16.53 -20.21 -16.59
N SER A 777 -17.25 -20.73 -17.59
CA SER A 777 -16.80 -20.69 -18.98
C SER A 777 -17.38 -19.45 -19.65
N VAL A 778 -16.52 -18.48 -19.98
CA VAL A 778 -16.93 -17.15 -20.45
C VAL A 778 -16.43 -16.93 -21.87
N SER A 779 -17.32 -16.63 -22.80
CA SER A 779 -16.95 -16.30 -24.19
C SER A 779 -16.14 -15.01 -24.26
N ALA A 780 -15.28 -14.89 -25.27
CA ALA A 780 -14.51 -13.67 -25.53
C ALA A 780 -15.43 -12.43 -25.60
N GLY A 781 -15.08 -11.38 -24.85
CA GLY A 781 -15.82 -10.12 -24.78
C GLY A 781 -17.10 -10.14 -23.94
N ASN A 782 -17.43 -11.25 -23.27
CA ASN A 782 -18.61 -11.36 -22.42
C ASN A 782 -18.26 -11.32 -20.93
N ASP A 783 -19.28 -11.02 -20.14
CA ASP A 783 -19.23 -10.98 -18.68
C ASP A 783 -20.05 -12.11 -18.04
N THR A 784 -19.70 -12.49 -16.82
CA THR A 784 -20.50 -13.35 -15.93
C THR A 784 -20.44 -12.82 -14.51
N THR A 785 -21.42 -13.20 -13.68
CA THR A 785 -21.49 -12.78 -12.27
C THR A 785 -21.56 -13.99 -11.34
N GLY A 786 -20.97 -13.88 -10.16
CA GLY A 786 -21.11 -14.88 -9.11
C GLY A 786 -21.20 -14.26 -7.72
N ILE A 787 -21.51 -15.10 -6.73
CA ILE A 787 -21.76 -14.66 -5.35
C ILE A 787 -21.06 -15.62 -4.39
N PHE A 788 -20.24 -15.08 -3.48
CA PHE A 788 -19.77 -15.76 -2.28
C PHE A 788 -20.57 -15.30 -1.06
N GLN A 789 -20.54 -16.08 0.02
CA GLN A 789 -21.19 -15.71 1.27
C GLN A 789 -20.20 -15.77 2.44
N LEU A 790 -20.36 -14.87 3.40
CA LEU A 790 -19.65 -14.89 4.67
C LEU A 790 -20.61 -14.59 5.83
N THR A 791 -20.29 -15.05 7.04
CA THR A 791 -21.10 -14.78 8.23
C THR A 791 -20.25 -14.76 9.49
N SER A 792 -20.61 -13.92 10.46
CA SER A 792 -20.04 -13.90 11.81
C SER A 792 -21.11 -13.59 12.83
N THR A 793 -20.91 -14.10 14.05
CA THR A 793 -21.71 -13.76 15.24
C THR A 793 -20.97 -12.81 16.18
N ILE A 794 -19.77 -12.36 15.80
CA ILE A 794 -18.91 -11.49 16.62
C ILE A 794 -19.12 -10.05 16.15
N GLU A 795 -19.58 -9.19 17.06
CA GLU A 795 -19.70 -7.75 16.79
C GLU A 795 -18.32 -7.10 16.68
N LEU A 796 -18.19 -6.10 15.81
CA LEU A 796 -16.94 -5.36 15.56
C LEU A 796 -15.78 -6.27 15.11
N GLU A 797 -16.08 -7.47 14.59
CA GLU A 797 -15.07 -8.33 13.97
C GLU A 797 -14.72 -7.79 12.59
N TYR A 798 -13.46 -7.41 12.41
CA TYR A 798 -12.90 -7.11 11.10
C TYR A 798 -12.48 -8.39 10.40
N ILE A 799 -12.88 -8.50 9.15
CA ILE A 799 -12.55 -9.58 8.24
C ILE A 799 -11.88 -9.00 7.01
N THR A 800 -10.74 -9.56 6.64
CA THR A 800 -10.06 -9.27 5.38
C THR A 800 -10.26 -10.47 4.46
N TYR A 801 -10.94 -10.27 3.35
CA TYR A 801 -11.17 -11.31 2.36
C TYR A 801 -10.54 -10.93 1.02
N THR A 802 -10.04 -11.93 0.32
CA THR A 802 -9.45 -11.78 -1.02
C THR A 802 -10.23 -12.65 -1.99
N VAL A 803 -10.73 -12.02 -3.05
CA VAL A 803 -11.30 -12.73 -4.20
C VAL A 803 -10.24 -12.76 -5.30
N SER A 804 -10.05 -13.91 -5.91
CA SER A 804 -9.02 -14.14 -6.93
C SER A 804 -9.59 -14.95 -8.09
N VAL A 805 -8.98 -14.82 -9.27
CA VAL A 805 -9.33 -15.63 -10.44
C VAL A 805 -8.09 -16.30 -11.02
N THR A 806 -8.24 -17.58 -11.38
CA THR A 806 -7.26 -18.37 -12.11
C THR A 806 -7.89 -18.94 -13.39
N THR A 807 -7.07 -19.36 -14.36
CA THR A 807 -7.56 -20.28 -15.40
C THR A 807 -7.83 -21.67 -14.81
N PHE A 808 -8.77 -22.41 -15.40
CA PHE A 808 -9.12 -23.73 -14.95
C PHE A 808 -7.91 -24.68 -14.93
N GLY A 809 -7.66 -25.29 -13.77
CA GLY A 809 -6.52 -26.20 -13.56
C GLY A 809 -5.17 -25.51 -13.33
N SER A 810 -5.11 -24.17 -13.34
CA SER A 810 -3.93 -23.40 -12.99
C SER A 810 -3.95 -22.93 -11.54
N SER A 811 -2.77 -22.82 -10.92
CA SER A 811 -2.56 -22.18 -9.62
C SER A 811 -2.14 -20.71 -9.73
N THR A 812 -1.88 -20.19 -10.94
CA THR A 812 -1.46 -18.82 -11.15
C THR A 812 -2.67 -17.88 -11.07
N VAL A 813 -2.62 -16.95 -10.12
CA VAL A 813 -3.63 -15.90 -9.95
C VAL A 813 -3.44 -14.85 -11.04
N LEU A 814 -4.51 -14.60 -11.80
CA LEU A 814 -4.55 -13.63 -12.89
C LEU A 814 -4.98 -12.25 -12.39
N GLN A 815 -6.02 -12.20 -11.56
CA GLN A 815 -6.47 -10.99 -10.88
C GLN A 815 -6.82 -11.36 -9.44
N SER A 816 -6.60 -10.41 -8.54
CA SER A 816 -7.10 -10.51 -7.18
C SER A 816 -7.45 -9.14 -6.64
N THR A 817 -8.44 -9.09 -5.76
CA THR A 817 -8.79 -7.89 -5.03
C THR A 817 -9.10 -8.27 -3.59
N THR A 818 -8.49 -7.53 -2.68
CA THR A 818 -8.64 -7.69 -1.24
C THR A 818 -9.49 -6.56 -0.69
N TYR A 819 -10.42 -6.91 0.19
CA TYR A 819 -11.26 -5.95 0.90
C TYR A 819 -11.25 -6.27 2.38
N THR A 820 -11.30 -5.24 3.21
CA THR A 820 -11.61 -5.37 4.63
C THR A 820 -13.03 -4.89 4.88
N ALA A 821 -13.80 -5.71 5.59
CA ALA A 821 -15.14 -5.39 6.03
C ALA A 821 -15.26 -5.60 7.53
N MET A 822 -16.20 -4.92 8.17
CA MET A 822 -16.49 -5.07 9.59
C MET A 822 -17.89 -5.64 9.76
N PHE A 823 -18.06 -6.59 10.67
CA PHE A 823 -19.39 -6.97 11.14
C PHE A 823 -19.99 -5.91 12.05
N ALA A 824 -21.26 -5.61 11.81
CA ALA A 824 -22.02 -4.58 12.50
C ALA A 824 -21.94 -4.79 14.01
N GLY A 825 -21.70 -3.70 14.72
CA GLY A 825 -21.71 -3.64 16.16
C GLY A 825 -22.28 -2.31 16.63
N SER A 826 -22.32 -2.15 17.94
CA SER A 826 -22.68 -0.89 18.57
C SER A 826 -21.42 -0.02 18.68
N TYR A 827 -21.40 1.15 18.06
CA TYR A 827 -20.27 2.10 18.11
C TYR A 827 -20.72 3.39 18.79
N CYS A 828 -19.83 3.95 19.59
CA CYS A 828 -20.02 5.26 20.18
C CYS A 828 -18.72 5.96 20.45
N SER A 829 -18.84 7.27 20.58
CA SER A 829 -17.75 8.15 20.97
C SER A 829 -18.34 9.28 21.81
N ALA A 830 -17.53 9.78 22.74
CA ALA A 830 -17.83 10.98 23.49
C ALA A 830 -16.83 12.06 23.10
N PHE A 831 -17.25 13.32 23.15
CA PHE A 831 -16.41 14.46 22.82
C PHE A 831 -16.87 15.69 23.60
N MET A 832 -15.92 16.58 23.87
CA MET A 832 -16.17 17.79 24.64
C MET A 832 -16.85 18.86 23.77
N THR A 833 -17.83 19.56 24.34
CA THR A 833 -18.46 20.75 23.71
C THR A 833 -18.06 22.05 24.42
N SER A 834 -17.66 21.95 25.70
CA SER A 834 -16.94 23.00 26.41
C SER A 834 -15.99 22.35 27.42
N GLN A 835 -14.73 22.80 27.47
CA GLN A 835 -13.70 22.25 28.34
C GLN A 835 -13.40 23.17 29.54
N CYS A 836 -12.82 22.58 30.57
CA CYS A 836 -12.26 23.32 31.70
C CYS A 836 -10.88 23.89 31.32
N SER A 837 -10.62 25.15 31.65
CA SER A 837 -9.26 25.71 31.57
C SER A 837 -8.33 24.95 32.52
N GLY A 838 -7.14 24.53 32.06
CA GLY A 838 -6.22 23.66 32.82
C GLY A 838 -5.82 24.16 34.23
N GLY A 839 -5.92 25.46 34.51
CA GLY A 839 -5.71 26.01 35.86
C GLY A 839 -6.85 25.76 36.88
N ASN A 840 -8.03 25.31 36.42
CA ASN A 840 -9.21 25.14 37.26
C ASN A 840 -9.51 23.67 37.61
N THR A 841 -8.91 22.72 36.91
CA THR A 841 -9.05 21.27 37.18
C THR A 841 -8.22 20.88 38.40
N GLY A 842 -8.84 20.27 39.42
CA GLY A 842 -8.14 19.91 40.66
C GLY A 842 -7.82 21.06 41.62
N SER A 843 -8.24 22.29 41.30
CA SER A 843 -8.14 23.45 42.21
C SER A 843 -9.25 23.43 43.26
N SER A 844 -9.09 24.16 44.39
CA SER A 844 -10.15 24.32 45.40
C SER A 844 -11.43 24.99 44.86
N ASN A 845 -11.37 25.56 43.65
CA ASN A 845 -12.46 26.27 42.98
C ASN A 845 -13.04 25.50 41.78
N CYS A 846 -12.68 24.22 41.59
CA CYS A 846 -13.13 23.42 40.45
C CYS A 846 -14.66 23.29 40.31
N SER A 847 -15.40 23.51 41.39
CA SER A 847 -16.87 23.46 41.41
C SER A 847 -17.55 24.72 40.88
N LEU A 848 -16.79 25.80 40.65
CA LEU A 848 -17.28 27.07 40.12
C LEU A 848 -17.29 27.12 38.59
N SER A 849 -16.64 26.14 37.95
CA SER A 849 -16.52 26.03 36.50
C SER A 849 -17.14 24.72 36.04
N ASN A 850 -17.88 24.78 34.94
CA ASN A 850 -18.58 23.64 34.35
C ASN A 850 -18.00 23.30 32.99
N TRP A 851 -18.17 22.04 32.61
CA TRP A 851 -17.90 21.54 31.28
C TRP A 851 -19.15 20.84 30.74
N SER A 852 -19.22 20.75 29.42
CA SER A 852 -20.28 20.04 28.70
C SER A 852 -19.67 19.13 27.64
N ALA A 853 -20.27 17.96 27.44
CA ALA A 853 -19.87 16.96 26.48
C ALA A 853 -21.10 16.35 25.81
N LYS A 854 -20.87 15.69 24.68
CA LYS A 854 -21.87 14.88 23.99
C LYS A 854 -21.31 13.48 23.80
N ALA A 855 -22.18 12.49 23.97
CA ALA A 855 -21.90 11.13 23.51
C ALA A 855 -22.83 10.80 22.35
N ALA A 856 -22.26 10.31 21.25
CA ALA A 856 -22.97 9.90 20.05
C ALA A 856 -22.88 8.38 19.89
N PHE A 857 -23.97 7.78 19.45
CA PHE A 857 -24.18 6.34 19.38
C PHE A 857 -24.69 5.97 18.00
N SER A 858 -24.36 4.78 17.52
CA SER A 858 -24.89 4.25 16.25
C SER A 858 -26.30 3.69 16.33
N PHE A 859 -26.95 3.85 17.47
CA PHE A 859 -28.24 3.27 17.80
C PHE A 859 -29.03 4.22 18.70
N ASP A 860 -30.35 4.05 18.69
CA ASP A 860 -31.23 4.75 19.61
C ASP A 860 -30.97 4.29 21.05
N VAL A 861 -30.57 5.22 21.91
CA VAL A 861 -30.35 4.96 23.32
C VAL A 861 -31.67 4.77 24.04
N THR A 862 -31.83 3.59 24.65
CA THR A 862 -32.99 3.26 25.48
C THR A 862 -32.68 3.31 26.96
N THR A 863 -31.50 2.83 27.34
CA THR A 863 -31.00 2.79 28.72
C THR A 863 -29.54 3.20 28.72
N PHE A 864 -29.09 3.88 29.78
CA PHE A 864 -27.68 4.22 29.96
C PHE A 864 -27.27 4.17 31.44
N ILE A 865 -25.98 3.94 31.69
CA ILE A 865 -25.35 3.89 33.00
C ILE A 865 -24.12 4.80 32.96
N VAL A 866 -23.95 5.63 34.00
CA VAL A 866 -22.85 6.59 34.10
C VAL A 866 -22.09 6.34 35.40
N THR A 867 -20.76 6.33 35.34
CA THR A 867 -19.90 6.01 36.50
C THR A 867 -19.61 7.22 37.40
N ASP A 868 -19.77 8.43 36.88
CA ASP A 868 -19.32 9.67 37.51
C ASP A 868 -20.50 10.57 37.88
N ASN A 869 -20.30 11.52 38.80
CA ASN A 869 -21.35 12.43 39.29
C ASN A 869 -21.66 13.55 38.27
N VAL A 870 -22.00 13.16 37.04
CA VAL A 870 -22.34 14.02 35.91
C VAL A 870 -23.84 13.96 35.65
N THR A 871 -24.38 15.03 35.07
CA THR A 871 -25.78 15.09 34.63
C THR A 871 -25.87 14.63 33.19
N VAL A 872 -26.80 13.70 32.90
CA VAL A 872 -27.02 13.17 31.55
C VAL A 872 -28.48 13.32 31.15
N SER A 873 -28.71 13.81 29.94
CA SER A 873 -30.05 13.91 29.34
C SER A 873 -30.02 13.45 27.89
N ILE A 874 -31.06 12.75 27.45
CA ILE A 874 -31.26 12.38 26.03
C ILE A 874 -31.61 13.64 25.25
N ASP A 875 -31.02 13.82 24.06
CA ASP A 875 -31.47 14.87 23.15
C ASP A 875 -32.92 14.58 22.73
N GLY A 876 -33.83 15.52 23.04
CA GLY A 876 -35.27 15.33 22.85
C GLY A 876 -35.70 15.12 21.39
N THR A 877 -34.82 15.40 20.43
CA THR A 877 -35.06 15.22 18.99
C THR A 877 -34.22 14.11 18.36
N ASP A 878 -33.16 13.66 19.03
CA ASP A 878 -32.22 12.65 18.52
C ASP A 878 -31.82 11.65 19.62
N ARG A 879 -32.41 10.47 19.58
CA ARG A 879 -32.15 9.42 20.58
C ARG A 879 -30.78 8.75 20.42
N THR A 880 -30.03 9.08 19.38
CA THR A 880 -28.67 8.59 19.18
C THR A 880 -27.63 9.42 19.93
N ARG A 881 -28.07 10.42 20.73
CA ARG A 881 -27.19 11.35 21.42
C ARG A 881 -27.58 11.57 22.88
N LEU A 882 -26.55 11.67 23.71
CA LEU A 882 -26.66 12.07 25.12
C LEU A 882 -25.89 13.36 25.35
N LEU A 883 -26.54 14.31 26.02
CA LEU A 883 -25.93 15.53 26.54
C LEU A 883 -25.42 15.25 27.96
N ILE A 884 -24.16 15.59 28.22
CA ILE A 884 -23.46 15.27 29.47
C ILE A 884 -22.89 16.58 30.03
N ASN A 885 -23.17 16.92 31.28
CA ASN A 885 -22.58 18.09 31.94
C ASN A 885 -22.04 17.75 33.32
N GLY A 886 -20.90 18.34 33.67
CA GLY A 886 -20.27 18.17 34.97
C GLY A 886 -19.52 19.42 35.41
N THR A 887 -18.96 19.37 36.62
CA THR A 887 -18.07 20.42 37.14
C THR A 887 -16.63 20.06 36.86
N CYS A 888 -15.72 21.04 36.81
CA CYS A 888 -14.29 20.81 36.58
C CYS A 888 -13.58 20.01 37.69
N CYS A 889 -14.30 19.59 38.74
CA CYS A 889 -13.81 18.62 39.72
C CYS A 889 -13.83 17.18 39.18
N ILE A 890 -14.57 16.93 38.11
CA ILE A 890 -14.65 15.64 37.42
C ILE A 890 -13.72 15.72 36.22
N THR A 891 -12.68 14.88 36.21
CA THR A 891 -11.62 14.91 35.19
C THR A 891 -11.85 13.93 34.04
N ASN A 892 -12.76 12.98 34.20
CA ASN A 892 -13.15 12.00 33.20
C ASN A 892 -14.61 11.59 33.40
N PHE A 893 -15.23 11.04 32.36
CA PHE A 893 -16.51 10.36 32.51
C PHE A 893 -16.60 9.15 31.61
N THR A 894 -17.43 8.17 32.02
CA THR A 894 -17.80 7.02 31.19
C THR A 894 -19.32 6.85 31.15
N VAL A 895 -19.86 6.68 29.94
CA VAL A 895 -21.26 6.34 29.70
C VAL A 895 -21.35 5.01 28.96
N ASN A 896 -22.07 4.06 29.55
CA ASN A 896 -22.47 2.82 28.91
C ASN A 896 -23.92 2.98 28.43
N ALA A 897 -24.16 2.94 27.12
CA ALA A 897 -25.51 3.08 26.56
C ALA A 897 -25.93 1.82 25.82
N PHE A 898 -27.23 1.51 25.87
CA PHE A 898 -27.79 0.28 25.33
C PHE A 898 -29.00 0.56 24.43
N PRO A 899 -29.09 -0.10 23.25
CA PRO A 899 -30.31 -0.15 22.45
C PRO A 899 -31.34 -1.08 23.09
N THR A 900 -32.54 -1.19 22.50
CA THR A 900 -33.56 -2.16 22.91
C THR A 900 -33.05 -3.60 22.85
N THR A 901 -32.19 -3.89 21.86
CA THR A 901 -31.59 -5.21 21.60
C THR A 901 -30.17 -5.04 21.10
N GLY A 902 -29.19 -5.74 21.69
CA GLY A 902 -27.77 -5.67 21.33
C GLY A 902 -26.87 -5.41 22.54
N SER A 903 -25.56 -5.42 22.30
CA SER A 903 -24.54 -5.30 23.36
C SER A 903 -24.42 -3.90 23.96
N GLY A 904 -24.90 -2.87 23.26
CA GLY A 904 -24.62 -1.47 23.59
C GLY A 904 -23.14 -1.14 23.40
N CYS A 905 -22.73 0.05 23.83
CA CYS A 905 -21.33 0.44 23.77
C CYS A 905 -20.98 1.41 24.91
N GLN A 906 -19.68 1.52 25.17
CA GLN A 906 -19.10 2.39 26.17
C GLN A 906 -18.40 3.58 25.51
N ALA A 907 -18.76 4.79 25.91
CA ALA A 907 -18.07 6.01 25.52
C ALA A 907 -17.40 6.65 26.74
N SER A 908 -16.12 6.97 26.63
CA SER A 908 -15.34 7.60 27.69
C SER A 908 -14.62 8.83 27.14
N GLN A 909 -14.46 9.87 27.96
CA GLN A 909 -13.79 11.11 27.56
C GLN A 909 -13.06 11.76 28.75
N SER A 910 -11.86 12.29 28.48
CA SER A 910 -11.15 13.16 29.42
C SER A 910 -11.69 14.59 29.33
N VAL A 911 -11.93 15.20 30.49
CA VAL A 911 -12.41 16.58 30.64
C VAL A 911 -11.24 17.58 30.65
N VAL A 912 -10.05 17.11 31.02
CA VAL A 912 -8.82 17.91 31.02
C VAL A 912 -8.26 17.88 29.61
N GLY A 913 -8.20 19.03 28.94
CA GLY A 913 -7.46 19.15 27.68
C GLY A 913 -6.00 18.82 27.93
N SER A 914 -5.39 18.03 27.04
CA SER A 914 -3.94 17.89 26.97
C SER A 914 -3.34 19.25 26.58
N VAL A 915 -3.17 20.12 27.56
CA VAL A 915 -2.29 21.28 27.40
C VAL A 915 -0.90 20.68 27.22
N PHE A 916 -0.33 20.83 26.03
CA PHE A 916 1.10 20.65 25.78
C PHE A 916 1.87 21.61 26.70
N GLN A 917 2.10 21.22 27.95
CA GLN A 917 2.89 22.00 28.88
C GLN A 917 4.36 21.82 28.52
N SER A 918 4.95 22.90 28.00
CA SER A 918 6.40 23.09 28.02
C SER A 918 6.86 23.08 29.48
N SER A 919 7.54 22.03 29.92
CA SER A 919 8.36 22.10 31.13
C SER A 919 9.55 23.00 30.82
N THR A 920 9.41 24.29 31.12
CA THR A 920 10.57 25.15 31.37
C THR A 920 11.02 24.82 32.78
N ASP A 921 12.08 24.03 32.89
CA ASP A 921 12.79 23.83 34.15
C ASP A 921 13.43 25.16 34.55
N ASP A 922 12.78 25.87 35.47
CA ASP A 922 13.36 27.02 36.15
C ASP A 922 14.32 26.48 37.23
N VAL A 923 15.61 26.66 36.98
CA VAL A 923 16.69 26.35 37.91
C VAL A 923 16.65 27.34 39.08
N SER A 924 16.49 26.83 40.30
CA SER A 924 16.88 27.56 41.51
C SER A 924 17.51 26.61 42.54
N ASP A 925 18.75 26.91 42.89
CA ASP A 925 19.67 26.19 43.77
C ASP A 925 19.32 26.22 45.28
N GLN A 926 19.93 25.25 46.00
CA GLN A 926 20.19 25.09 47.46
C GLN A 926 19.02 24.65 48.36
N GLU A 927 19.16 23.72 49.34
CA GLU A 927 20.33 23.20 50.08
C GLU A 927 19.97 21.86 50.79
N ASP A 928 21.00 21.10 51.18
CA ASP A 928 21.06 19.73 51.76
C ASP A 928 20.10 19.34 52.92
N ALA A 929 19.70 18.06 52.98
CA ALA A 929 19.99 17.13 54.10
C ALA A 929 19.27 15.75 54.01
N ASP A 930 20.07 14.70 53.73
CA ASP A 930 20.18 13.35 54.34
C ASP A 930 18.95 12.40 54.55
N VAL A 931 19.30 11.10 54.54
CA VAL A 931 18.63 9.90 55.10
C VAL A 931 17.91 8.94 54.13
N THR A 932 18.71 7.99 53.62
CA THR A 932 18.50 6.53 53.47
C THR A 932 17.08 5.90 53.37
N SER A 933 16.96 5.09 52.30
CA SER A 933 16.49 3.68 52.27
C SER A 933 15.12 3.31 51.65
N ALA A 934 15.22 2.22 50.87
CA ALA A 934 14.24 1.14 50.67
C ALA A 934 13.13 1.30 49.62
N ILE A 935 13.42 0.70 48.46
CA ILE A 935 12.47 0.14 47.49
C ILE A 935 11.57 -0.87 48.22
N SER A 936 10.25 -0.60 48.27
CA SER A 936 9.25 -1.57 48.73
C SER A 936 8.44 -2.14 47.57
N THR A 937 8.84 -3.31 47.09
CA THR A 937 7.97 -4.26 46.39
C THR A 937 7.02 -4.90 47.41
N ASN A 938 5.71 -4.75 47.23
CA ASN A 938 4.72 -5.50 48.02
C ASN A 938 4.22 -6.71 47.23
N ILE A 939 4.78 -7.87 47.59
CA ILE A 939 4.17 -9.19 47.45
C ILE A 939 3.48 -9.50 48.79
N GLY A 940 2.21 -9.88 48.77
CA GLY A 940 1.45 -10.35 49.92
C GLY A 940 0.75 -11.68 49.63
N LEU A 941 1.40 -12.75 50.08
CA LEU A 941 0.98 -14.16 50.10
C LEU A 941 -0.18 -14.44 51.08
N ILE A 942 -1.05 -15.42 50.75
CA ILE A 942 -1.64 -16.33 51.75
C ILE A 942 -1.53 -17.79 51.24
N VAL A 943 -0.49 -18.47 51.74
CA VAL A 943 -0.40 -19.83 52.36
C VAL A 943 -1.61 -20.77 52.11
N GLY A 944 -1.50 -21.91 51.40
CA GLY A 944 -0.92 -23.20 51.83
C GLY A 944 -2.00 -24.09 52.53
N VAL A 945 -2.28 -25.38 52.27
CA VAL A 945 -1.41 -26.56 52.05
C VAL A 945 -2.33 -27.84 51.99
N LEU A 946 -1.93 -28.86 51.20
CA LEU A 946 -2.16 -30.34 51.27
C LEU A 946 -3.44 -31.08 50.74
N VAL A 947 -3.15 -32.00 49.79
CA VAL A 947 -3.49 -33.46 49.72
C VAL A 947 -4.83 -33.92 49.13
N GLY A 948 -4.75 -34.46 47.90
CA GLY A 948 -4.67 -35.92 47.68
C GLY A 948 -5.94 -36.79 47.71
N VAL A 949 -6.22 -37.39 46.55
CA VAL A 949 -6.67 -38.79 46.34
C VAL A 949 -8.15 -39.15 46.62
N ALA A 950 -8.88 -39.32 45.51
CA ALA A 950 -9.74 -40.45 45.11
C ALA A 950 -10.95 -40.93 45.97
N VAL A 951 -12.05 -41.16 45.24
CA VAL A 951 -12.89 -42.39 45.27
C VAL A 951 -14.12 -42.43 46.24
N LEU A 952 -15.31 -42.40 45.60
CA LEU A 952 -16.46 -43.33 45.71
C LEU A 952 -17.80 -42.98 46.44
N ILE A 953 -18.85 -42.92 45.58
CA ILE A 953 -20.20 -43.57 45.59
C ILE A 953 -21.35 -43.09 46.52
N ILE A 954 -22.54 -42.95 45.90
CA ILE A 954 -23.86 -43.62 46.15
C ILE A 954 -25.02 -42.63 46.19
N GLY A 955 -26.02 -42.86 45.33
CA GLY A 955 -27.35 -42.28 45.51
C GLY A 955 -28.33 -42.48 44.35
N ALA A 956 -28.51 -43.73 43.90
CA ALA A 956 -29.47 -44.16 42.87
C ALA A 956 -30.93 -43.83 43.25
N THR A 957 -31.84 -43.56 42.31
CA THR A 957 -32.78 -44.52 41.63
C THR A 957 -34.00 -43.70 41.18
N ALA A 958 -34.87 -44.03 40.22
CA ALA A 958 -35.01 -45.00 39.13
C ALA A 958 -36.41 -44.76 38.49
N LEU A 959 -36.68 -45.47 37.38
CA LEU A 959 -37.98 -45.81 36.71
C LEU A 959 -38.06 -45.29 35.25
N LEU A 960 -38.41 -46.04 34.20
CA LEU A 960 -38.69 -47.47 34.00
C LEU A 960 -38.94 -47.69 32.48
N LYS A 961 -38.34 -48.70 31.82
CA LYS A 961 -39.05 -49.75 31.05
C LYS A 961 -38.13 -50.70 30.23
N HIS A 962 -38.50 -51.97 30.34
CA HIS A 962 -37.99 -53.26 29.85
C HIS A 962 -37.98 -53.44 28.31
N VAL A 963 -37.00 -54.12 27.67
CA VAL A 963 -36.68 -55.59 27.54
C VAL A 963 -37.65 -56.30 26.56
N THR A 964 -37.24 -56.98 25.47
CA THR A 964 -36.50 -58.27 25.26
C THR A 964 -36.00 -58.38 23.79
N SER A 965 -34.81 -58.88 23.40
CA SER A 965 -34.14 -60.21 23.49
C SER A 965 -34.59 -61.30 22.46
N LYS A 966 -33.66 -61.77 21.60
CA LYS A 966 -33.23 -63.20 21.36
C LYS A 966 -32.31 -63.32 20.12
N GLN A 967 -31.03 -63.68 20.25
CA GLN A 967 -30.38 -65.03 20.22
C GLN A 967 -30.24 -65.66 18.80
N THR A 968 -29.05 -65.64 18.17
CA THR A 968 -27.90 -66.61 18.18
C THR A 968 -28.13 -67.96 17.48
N VAL A 969 -27.26 -68.31 16.50
CA VAL A 969 -26.64 -69.64 16.32
C VAL A 969 -25.24 -69.49 15.67
N VAL A 970 -24.32 -70.38 16.06
CA VAL A 970 -22.86 -70.47 15.90
C VAL A 970 -22.44 -71.50 14.82
N LYS A 971 -21.21 -71.36 14.27
CA LYS A 971 -20.17 -72.40 13.90
C LYS A 971 -19.40 -71.96 12.64
N ASP A 972 -18.13 -72.26 12.36
CA ASP A 972 -17.01 -73.02 12.99
C ASP A 972 -15.70 -72.55 12.28
N ASP A 973 -14.56 -73.02 12.80
CA ASP A 973 -13.13 -72.75 12.52
C ASP A 973 -12.58 -72.84 11.08
N GLY A 974 -11.36 -72.30 10.87
CA GLY A 974 -10.42 -72.82 9.83
C GLY A 974 -9.29 -71.87 9.36
N VAL A 975 -8.04 -72.27 9.58
CA VAL A 975 -6.76 -71.59 9.27
C VAL A 975 -6.22 -71.95 7.87
N ILE A 976 -5.31 -71.14 7.30
CA ILE A 976 -4.02 -71.49 6.60
C ILE A 976 -3.74 -70.70 5.28
N ALA A 977 -2.52 -70.12 5.24
CA ALA A 977 -1.53 -69.98 4.14
C ALA A 977 -1.52 -68.83 3.09
N PHE A 978 -0.42 -68.05 3.16
CA PHE A 978 0.70 -67.86 2.19
C PHE A 978 0.50 -67.36 0.74
N ASN A 979 1.32 -66.34 0.42
CA ASN A 979 2.16 -66.11 -0.80
C ASN A 979 1.47 -66.09 -2.18
N ASP A 980 1.98 -65.53 -3.27
CA ASP A 980 3.24 -64.92 -3.75
C ASP A 980 2.78 -64.03 -4.94
N ASP A 981 3.35 -62.85 -5.24
CA ASP A 981 4.67 -62.58 -5.82
C ASP A 981 4.84 -63.03 -7.30
N LYS A 982 5.35 -62.09 -8.12
CA LYS A 982 6.10 -62.24 -9.40
C LYS A 982 5.38 -62.55 -10.72
N HIS A 983 5.57 -61.64 -11.70
CA HIS A 983 6.56 -61.74 -12.80
C HIS A 983 6.48 -60.43 -13.64
N ALA A 984 7.52 -59.60 -13.77
CA ALA A 984 8.70 -59.75 -14.65
C ALA A 984 8.30 -59.75 -16.15
N ASP A 985 8.97 -59.13 -17.10
CA ASP A 985 10.12 -58.22 -17.25
C ASP A 985 10.22 -58.00 -18.80
N ILE A 986 11.24 -57.27 -19.26
CA ILE A 986 11.87 -57.30 -20.61
C ILE A 986 11.60 -56.06 -21.49
N SER A 987 12.48 -55.08 -21.25
CA SER A 987 13.39 -54.39 -22.19
C SER A 987 13.24 -54.58 -23.72
N GLY A 988 13.45 -53.49 -24.46
CA GLY A 988 13.92 -53.58 -25.85
C GLY A 988 14.11 -52.21 -26.53
N ARG A 989 15.31 -51.63 -26.38
CA ARG A 989 15.81 -50.55 -27.27
C ARG A 989 16.06 -51.11 -28.67
N THR A 990 15.78 -50.33 -29.72
CA THR A 990 16.67 -50.19 -30.89
C THR A 990 16.46 -48.86 -31.61
N HIS A 991 17.58 -48.15 -31.79
CA HIS A 991 17.82 -47.06 -32.76
C HIS A 991 17.57 -47.52 -34.20
N PHE A 992 17.19 -46.61 -35.10
CA PHE A 992 17.81 -46.43 -36.43
C PHE A 992 17.27 -45.15 -37.13
N ASP A 993 18.15 -44.17 -37.31
CA ASP A 993 18.15 -43.08 -38.32
C ASP A 993 18.57 -43.69 -39.70
N PRO A 994 18.67 -43.06 -40.89
CA PRO A 994 18.42 -41.67 -41.32
C PRO A 994 17.86 -41.47 -42.77
N LYS A 995 17.86 -40.19 -43.21
CA LYS A 995 18.17 -39.66 -44.57
C LYS A 995 17.05 -39.31 -45.59
N THR A 996 16.92 -37.98 -45.79
CA THR A 996 17.08 -37.20 -47.05
C THR A 996 16.04 -37.29 -48.18
N LEU A 997 15.46 -36.15 -48.61
CA LEU A 997 15.85 -35.34 -49.80
C LEU A 997 14.72 -34.37 -50.27
N ASN A 998 15.18 -33.16 -50.63
CA ASN A 998 14.54 -31.99 -51.30
C ASN A 998 14.22 -32.32 -52.82
N PRO A 999 13.86 -31.41 -53.79
CA PRO A 999 13.38 -30.01 -53.81
C PRO A 999 12.37 -29.58 -54.95
N LYS A 1000 12.01 -28.27 -54.98
CA LYS A 1000 11.64 -27.35 -56.12
C LYS A 1000 10.26 -27.50 -56.81
N SER A 1001 9.50 -26.44 -57.15
CA SER A 1001 9.78 -25.20 -57.92
C SER A 1001 8.54 -24.25 -57.85
N LEU A 1002 8.62 -22.91 -57.95
CA LEU A 1002 8.70 -22.11 -59.20
C LEU A 1002 9.03 -20.62 -58.91
N GLU A 1003 9.88 -20.01 -59.73
CA GLU A 1003 10.18 -18.56 -59.86
C GLU A 1003 9.08 -17.81 -60.61
N ILE A 1004 8.88 -16.48 -60.39
CA ILE A 1004 8.84 -15.42 -61.44
C ILE A 1004 9.27 -14.06 -60.83
N MET A 1005 9.93 -13.27 -61.67
CA MET A 1005 10.79 -12.09 -61.46
C MET A 1005 10.07 -10.76 -61.81
N LEU A 1006 10.62 -9.62 -61.34
CA LEU A 1006 10.60 -8.23 -61.90
C LEU A 1006 9.83 -7.09 -61.18
N SER A 1007 10.60 -6.05 -60.85
CA SER A 1007 10.30 -4.65 -60.46
C SER A 1007 10.29 -3.72 -61.72
N PRO A 1008 10.17 -2.36 -61.73
CA PRO A 1008 9.51 -1.34 -60.87
C PRO A 1008 8.65 -0.25 -61.64
N ALA A 1009 7.80 0.49 -60.89
CA ALA A 1009 7.37 1.93 -61.01
C ALA A 1009 6.41 2.42 -62.16
N PRO A 1010 5.93 3.72 -62.16
CA PRO A 1010 4.68 4.29 -61.59
C PRO A 1010 3.78 5.03 -62.66
N PRO A 1011 2.67 5.79 -62.38
CA PRO A 1011 2.74 7.25 -62.02
C PRO A 1011 1.51 7.98 -61.34
N ARG A 1012 1.83 9.16 -60.73
CA ARG A 1012 1.13 10.48 -60.68
C ARG A 1012 -0.26 10.66 -60.00
N ALA A 1013 -0.67 11.82 -59.47
CA ALA A 1013 -0.13 13.10 -58.94
C ALA A 1013 -1.32 14.10 -58.90
N THR A 1014 -1.49 14.97 -57.90
CA THR A 1014 -1.88 16.39 -58.08
C THR A 1014 -1.49 17.24 -56.85
N THR A 1015 -1.08 18.46 -57.16
CA THR A 1015 -0.26 19.49 -56.49
C THR A 1015 -1.08 20.52 -55.70
N LEU A 1016 -0.49 21.22 -54.72
CA LEU A 1016 -0.45 22.70 -54.67
C LEU A 1016 0.61 23.26 -53.71
N ARG A 1017 1.16 24.41 -54.10
CA ARG A 1017 2.41 25.09 -53.69
C ARG A 1017 2.20 26.07 -52.52
N ILE A 1018 3.30 26.47 -51.85
CA ILE A 1018 3.85 27.85 -51.69
C ILE A 1018 5.05 27.76 -50.70
N ASN A 1019 6.30 27.80 -51.16
CA ASN A 1019 7.22 28.93 -51.40
C ASN A 1019 7.87 29.56 -50.14
N VAL A 1020 9.17 29.29 -49.96
CA VAL A 1020 10.08 29.92 -49.00
C VAL A 1020 10.77 31.12 -49.65
N ARG A 1021 10.91 32.24 -48.92
CA ARG A 1021 11.95 33.24 -49.19
C ARG A 1021 12.58 33.73 -47.89
N SER A 1022 13.91 33.78 -47.94
CA SER A 1022 14.86 34.18 -46.92
C SER A 1022 14.97 35.70 -46.71
N ARG A 1023 15.44 36.13 -45.53
CA ARG A 1023 16.66 36.97 -45.34
C ARG A 1023 16.90 37.39 -43.88
N ASN A 1024 18.08 37.03 -43.39
CA ASN A 1024 19.08 37.83 -42.65
C ASN A 1024 18.72 39.24 -42.14
N GLN A 1025 19.02 39.50 -40.84
CA GLN A 1025 20.01 40.45 -40.28
C GLN A 1025 19.57 41.12 -38.96
N PHE A 1026 20.27 40.79 -37.86
CA PHE A 1026 21.12 41.67 -37.03
C PHE A 1026 20.54 42.88 -36.21
N TRP A 1027 21.07 42.98 -34.97
CA TRP A 1027 21.20 44.10 -33.98
C TRP A 1027 20.22 44.23 -32.78
N ASN A 1028 20.77 43.90 -31.60
CA ASN A 1028 20.95 44.77 -30.41
C ASN A 1028 19.82 45.71 -29.96
N ASN A 1029 19.30 45.53 -28.75
CA ASN A 1029 19.74 46.26 -27.53
C ASN A 1029 18.72 46.10 -26.38
N LYS A 1030 19.28 45.70 -25.23
CA LYS A 1030 19.06 46.11 -23.83
C LYS A 1030 17.74 46.75 -23.30
N PRO A 1031 17.51 46.61 -21.98
CA PRO A 1031 16.19 46.57 -21.35
C PRO A 1031 15.76 47.93 -20.79
N ASP A 1032 14.45 48.08 -20.53
CA ASP A 1032 13.96 49.16 -19.68
C ASP A 1032 13.15 48.65 -18.49
N LYS A 1033 13.47 49.31 -17.37
CA LYS A 1033 13.03 49.10 -16.00
C LYS A 1033 11.69 49.78 -15.72
N LEU A 1034 11.04 49.26 -14.66
CA LEU A 1034 10.23 49.97 -13.66
C LEU A 1034 8.92 50.65 -14.11
N ARG A 1035 7.80 50.17 -13.54
CA ARG A 1035 7.00 51.00 -12.63
C ARG A 1035 6.02 50.21 -11.77
N THR A 1036 6.22 50.38 -10.47
CA THR A 1036 5.33 50.16 -9.33
C THR A 1036 4.01 50.92 -9.48
N VAL A 1037 2.86 50.31 -9.16
CA VAL A 1037 1.74 50.96 -8.44
C VAL A 1037 1.03 49.92 -7.57
N LYS A 1038 0.84 50.28 -6.30
CA LYS A 1038 0.11 49.59 -5.23
C LYS A 1038 -1.38 49.40 -5.56
N MET A 1039 -1.94 48.23 -5.23
CA MET A 1039 -2.84 48.02 -4.09
C MET A 1039 -2.87 46.53 -3.75
#